data_AF-A0A4R6K193-F1
#
_entry.id   AF-A0A4R6K193-F1
#
_cell.length_a   1.000
_cell.length_b   1.000
_cell.length_c   1.000
_cell.angle_alpha   90.00
_cell.angle_beta   90.00
_cell.angle_gamma   90.00
#
_symmetry.space_group_name_H-M   'P 1'
#
loop_
_entity.id
_entity.type
_entity.pdbx_description
1 polymer ?
#
loop_
_entity_poly.entity_id
_entity_poly.type
_entity_poly.pdbx_seq_one_letter_code
_entity_poly.pdbx_strand_id
1 'polypeptide(L)'
;MPVERWSAAQVETLAPDASSVKAARGLSFPASWSATGRLDDILWGQLRSYQVCVDLTGPAFKCNCPSRKIPCKHALALLMLWAESDVADAPAAAFAQEWQAARAARAAAKPKSGGSTPDPVAAAKRVEQRAERVAGGMAELRRWLDDQVRQGLAGAQRSGPQPFEAMAARLVDAQAPTAAGAVRRLGSVAGVGPQWADRLLGELALLRLLVSGYDRLAELPPELAATVRSRIGFPVATEDVLAGPRVTDRWQVLGQVESDDGALTTRRTWLRGEATGRFALVLSFAAAGQPMASDLVAGTEFRGELAFYPGAAPLRALVAGKASAAEPFREPSGALPLAEALAGYSATVAAEPWRLDAPVLLAGVVPSTDGWLVDESGDAVPLAAGHREPWWLLAAAGGHPATVAAEWSPAGLRPLAAWAGGEFVAAAPPMPGPAPERRPELPPELLASALVGTNRRPWTGKDSLLDAAAVALTRRRAGVLPGSGHEAVPATPAETEGPLPSAAGTRLLRILGGAVPGGAQLAQELLTQWLAAAAERGGHVPPAALPALLDAGRRNSTVRPALARVAGRRGAWLAGMRGDWRWLRDEATVIVALPDWHTGSSGERVGHLTHLRETDPARGRELLESTWAEESSDDRARFLGALATGLSLDDDPFLERALDDRRKEVREAALDLLRRLPGSQLRGRMAERALTLVRRERRLVGADRLVVTPPEELDAALRRDGVASTPARGIGVGAWLLEEIVAGAPLDTWSEPATMLRLARGNDWETPLLHGWAKAAVVQRDPAWAMALLTDVSGALRESVRWDLHLVLPPEELGRLAADALRRDDGLANRLLAIHPGQWPEELSVAVLETIAHRARTDRHSWQLGELCREAGLAMPPAYADLVGRLALQLDQEPADPSRVRPVADLARTLTFRQEMLDELKPAS
;
A
#
# COMPACT_ATOMS: atom_id res chain seq x y z
N MET A 1 -19.59 30.12 -6.17
CA MET A 1 -20.01 28.79 -5.68
C MET A 1 -18.93 28.30 -4.74
N PRO A 2 -19.25 27.54 -3.68
CA PRO A 2 -18.21 26.95 -2.84
C PRO A 2 -17.34 26.02 -3.70
N VAL A 3 -16.02 26.08 -3.54
CA VAL A 3 -15.08 25.17 -4.21
C VAL A 3 -15.35 23.76 -3.70
N GLU A 4 -15.70 22.85 -4.60
CA GLU A 4 -15.93 21.45 -4.23
C GLU A 4 -14.62 20.78 -3.83
N ARG A 5 -14.66 20.00 -2.73
CA ARG A 5 -13.45 19.42 -2.14
C ARG A 5 -12.83 18.36 -3.04
N TRP A 6 -11.51 18.39 -3.17
CA TRP A 6 -10.76 17.32 -3.83
C TRP A 6 -10.72 16.06 -2.96
N SER A 7 -10.66 14.89 -3.59
CA SER A 7 -10.39 13.63 -2.91
C SER A 7 -8.91 13.49 -2.56
N ALA A 8 -8.60 12.65 -1.57
CA ALA A 8 -7.20 12.35 -1.22
C ALA A 8 -6.41 11.80 -2.43
N ALA A 9 -7.05 10.98 -3.27
CA ALA A 9 -6.45 10.46 -4.50
C ALA A 9 -6.09 11.59 -5.50
N GLN A 10 -6.94 12.61 -5.62
CA GLN A 10 -6.66 13.79 -6.45
C GLN A 10 -5.47 14.59 -5.89
N VAL A 11 -5.40 14.81 -4.57
CA VAL A 11 -4.27 15.51 -3.94
C VAL A 11 -2.95 14.75 -4.13
N GLU A 12 -2.98 13.42 -4.08
CA GLU A 12 -1.79 12.58 -4.28
C GLU A 12 -1.16 12.72 -5.67
N THR A 13 -1.97 13.00 -6.70
CA THR A 13 -1.48 13.25 -8.06
C THR A 13 -0.60 14.51 -8.16
N LEU A 14 -0.69 15.41 -7.17
CA LEU A 14 0.13 16.63 -7.10
C LEU A 14 1.51 16.40 -6.50
N ALA A 15 1.70 15.26 -5.80
CA ALA A 15 2.93 15.04 -5.07
C ALA A 15 4.13 14.85 -6.03
N PRO A 16 5.31 15.41 -5.69
CA PRO A 16 6.50 15.25 -6.53
C PRO A 16 7.10 13.85 -6.47
N ASP A 17 6.78 13.08 -5.42
CA ASP A 17 7.19 11.67 -5.26
C ASP A 17 6.42 11.01 -4.11
N ALA A 18 6.45 9.67 -4.07
CA ALA A 18 5.79 8.86 -3.04
C ALA A 18 6.31 9.15 -1.62
N SER A 19 7.58 9.56 -1.46
CA SER A 19 8.14 9.93 -0.16
C SER A 19 7.50 11.22 0.38
N SER A 20 7.13 12.13 -0.51
CA SER A 20 6.48 13.39 -0.20
C SER A 20 5.02 13.18 0.18
N VAL A 21 4.31 12.27 -0.50
CA VAL A 21 2.98 11.79 -0.08
C VAL A 21 3.05 11.26 1.35
N LYS A 22 3.98 10.32 1.62
CA LYS A 22 4.15 9.72 2.95
C LYS A 22 4.46 10.77 4.03
N ALA A 23 5.37 11.71 3.74
CA ALA A 23 5.73 12.77 4.67
C ALA A 23 4.61 13.79 4.90
N ALA A 24 3.83 14.10 3.87
CA ALA A 24 2.69 15.02 3.94
C ALA A 24 1.54 14.44 4.76
N ARG A 25 1.18 13.19 4.47
CA ARG A 25 0.14 12.47 5.23
C ARG A 25 0.49 12.36 6.73
N GLY A 26 1.78 12.36 7.11
CA GLY A 26 2.23 12.42 8.51
C GLY A 26 2.03 13.79 9.19
N LEU A 27 1.60 14.81 8.46
CA LEU A 27 1.39 16.19 8.93
C LEU A 27 -0.03 16.70 8.64
N SER A 28 -0.88 15.95 7.94
CA SER A 28 -2.27 16.34 7.63
C SER A 28 -3.23 16.03 8.78
N PHE A 29 -2.84 16.38 10.01
CA PHE A 29 -3.68 16.26 11.20
C PHE A 29 -4.01 17.65 11.72
N PRO A 30 -5.26 17.96 12.12
CA PRO A 30 -5.60 19.26 12.69
C PRO A 30 -4.61 19.71 13.78
N ALA A 31 -4.25 18.82 14.70
CA ALA A 31 -3.30 19.09 15.79
C ALA A 31 -1.86 19.38 15.36
N SER A 32 -1.50 19.10 14.10
CA SER A 32 -0.20 19.54 13.58
C SER A 32 -0.19 21.05 13.32
N TRP A 33 -1.33 21.65 13.03
CA TRP A 33 -1.44 23.05 12.61
C TRP A 33 -1.88 23.93 13.78
N SER A 34 -1.17 25.03 13.99
CA SER A 34 -1.56 26.01 15.01
C SER A 34 -2.75 26.87 14.55
N ALA A 35 -2.93 27.03 13.24
CA ALA A 35 -4.08 27.69 12.63
C ALA A 35 -4.23 27.23 11.17
N THR A 36 -5.46 27.12 10.69
CA THR A 36 -5.79 26.91 9.28
C THR A 36 -7.02 27.73 8.91
N GLY A 37 -7.20 28.01 7.63
CA GLY A 37 -8.39 28.68 7.15
C GLY A 37 -8.42 28.81 5.64
N ARG A 38 -9.50 29.40 5.14
CA ARG A 38 -9.71 29.68 3.71
C ARG A 38 -9.96 31.16 3.47
N LEU A 39 -9.41 31.67 2.37
CA LEU A 39 -9.60 33.01 1.83
C LEU A 39 -9.93 32.86 0.33
N ASP A 40 -11.22 32.94 -0.02
CA ASP A 40 -11.72 32.63 -1.37
C ASP A 40 -11.26 31.24 -1.85
N ASP A 41 -10.45 31.18 -2.92
CA ASP A 41 -9.87 29.95 -3.48
C ASP A 41 -8.48 29.64 -2.89
N ILE A 42 -8.06 30.34 -1.83
CA ILE A 42 -6.76 30.12 -1.16
C ILE A 42 -6.96 29.43 0.18
N LEU A 43 -6.41 28.23 0.32
CA LEU A 43 -6.18 27.60 1.62
C LEU A 43 -4.92 28.18 2.26
N TRP A 44 -4.97 28.42 3.57
CA TRP A 44 -3.81 28.82 4.33
C TRP A 44 -3.68 28.04 5.64
N GLY A 45 -2.45 27.88 6.11
CA GLY A 45 -2.15 27.17 7.34
C GLY A 45 -0.83 27.58 7.95
N GLN A 46 -0.73 27.47 9.28
CA GLN A 46 0.47 27.70 10.04
C GLN A 46 0.89 26.42 10.77
N LEU A 47 2.09 25.93 10.46
CA LEU A 47 2.70 24.73 11.03
C LEU A 47 4.05 25.12 11.63
N ARG A 48 4.12 25.24 12.95
CA ARG A 48 5.30 25.78 13.66
C ARG A 48 5.61 27.20 13.14
N SER A 49 6.85 27.45 12.70
CA SER A 49 7.24 28.70 12.04
C SER A 49 6.89 28.76 10.54
N TYR A 50 6.28 27.71 9.99
CA TYR A 50 5.99 27.64 8.56
C TYR A 50 4.60 28.19 8.21
N GLN A 51 4.57 29.19 7.34
CA GLN A 51 3.37 29.77 6.74
C GLN A 51 3.15 29.12 5.38
N VAL A 52 1.96 28.56 5.16
CA VAL A 52 1.61 27.78 3.98
C VAL A 52 0.38 28.40 3.32
N CYS A 53 0.43 28.57 2.01
CA CYS A 53 -0.72 28.95 1.20
C CYS A 53 -0.82 28.04 -0.03
N VAL A 54 -2.05 27.67 -0.39
CA VAL A 54 -2.37 26.87 -1.57
C VAL A 54 -3.52 27.54 -2.31
N ASP A 55 -3.31 27.86 -3.58
CA ASP A 55 -4.37 28.32 -4.49
C ASP A 55 -5.07 27.10 -5.09
N LEU A 56 -6.40 27.03 -5.10
CA LEU A 56 -7.16 25.88 -5.59
C LEU A 56 -7.52 25.99 -7.09
N THR A 57 -7.31 27.14 -7.73
CA THR A 57 -7.75 27.36 -9.13
C THR A 57 -6.84 26.69 -10.18
N GLY A 58 -5.59 26.41 -9.81
CA GLY A 58 -4.60 25.72 -10.63
C GLY A 58 -3.32 25.65 -9.82
N PRO A 59 -3.14 24.60 -9.00
CA PRO A 59 -2.67 24.86 -7.67
C PRO A 59 -1.26 25.40 -7.65
N ALA A 60 -1.13 26.59 -7.06
CA ALA A 60 0.14 27.20 -6.76
C ALA A 60 0.37 27.11 -5.26
N PHE A 61 1.64 27.03 -4.86
CA PHE A 61 1.99 26.81 -3.48
C PHE A 61 3.00 27.85 -3.02
N LYS A 62 2.79 28.38 -1.81
CA LYS A 62 3.79 29.16 -1.10
C LYS A 62 4.00 28.54 0.27
N CYS A 63 5.24 28.22 0.59
CA CYS A 63 5.65 27.84 1.93
C CYS A 63 7.03 28.42 2.20
N ASN A 64 7.25 29.02 3.37
CA ASN A 64 8.55 29.53 3.81
C ASN A 64 9.48 28.42 4.36
N CYS A 65 9.17 27.14 4.15
CA CYS A 65 10.02 26.04 4.58
C CYS A 65 11.26 25.88 3.66
N PRO A 66 12.37 25.31 4.15
CA PRO A 66 13.61 25.16 3.37
C PRO A 66 13.54 24.06 2.28
N SER A 67 12.38 23.40 2.11
CA SER A 67 12.24 22.33 1.12
C SER A 67 12.29 22.89 -0.29
N ARG A 68 13.04 22.21 -1.17
CA ARG A 68 13.07 22.51 -2.61
C ARG A 68 11.96 21.81 -3.40
N LYS A 69 11.22 20.90 -2.76
CA LYS A 69 10.07 20.21 -3.36
C LYS A 69 8.85 21.12 -3.34
N ILE A 70 8.17 21.28 -4.48
CA ILE A 70 6.92 22.04 -4.59
C ILE A 70 5.90 21.16 -5.35
N PRO A 71 4.71 20.90 -4.78
CA PRO A 71 4.32 21.25 -3.42
C PRO A 71 5.22 20.56 -2.38
N CYS A 72 5.59 21.30 -1.34
CA CYS A 72 6.34 20.72 -0.23
C CYS A 72 5.41 19.84 0.60
N LYS A 73 5.98 18.99 1.48
CA LYS A 73 5.17 18.16 2.38
C LYS A 73 4.14 18.95 3.19
N HIS A 74 4.39 20.23 3.49
CA HIS A 74 3.45 21.08 4.24
C HIS A 74 2.27 21.53 3.37
N ALA A 75 2.52 21.94 2.12
CA ALA A 75 1.46 22.31 1.19
C ALA A 75 0.56 21.11 0.84
N LEU A 76 1.18 19.95 0.59
CA LEU A 76 0.45 18.68 0.42
C LEU A 76 -0.35 18.32 1.68
N ALA A 77 0.24 18.47 2.87
CA ALA A 77 -0.44 18.16 4.13
C ALA A 77 -1.67 19.05 4.37
N LEU A 78 -1.59 20.35 4.01
CA LEU A 78 -2.73 21.26 4.12
C LEU A 78 -3.85 20.88 3.14
N LEU A 79 -3.51 20.51 1.90
CA LEU A 79 -4.49 20.02 0.92
C LEU A 79 -5.14 18.72 1.35
N MET A 80 -4.37 17.77 1.87
CA MET A 80 -4.89 16.51 2.40
C MET A 80 -5.83 16.78 3.59
N LEU A 81 -5.45 17.69 4.50
CA LEU A 81 -6.30 18.07 5.61
C LEU A 81 -7.64 18.67 5.13
N TRP A 82 -7.62 19.53 4.11
CA TRP A 82 -8.83 20.10 3.52
C TRP A 82 -9.71 19.04 2.83
N ALA A 83 -9.09 18.13 2.07
CA ALA A 83 -9.77 17.00 1.44
C ALA A 83 -10.49 16.12 2.47
N GLU A 84 -9.87 15.90 3.62
CA GLU A 84 -10.36 14.95 4.63
C GLU A 84 -11.34 15.57 5.65
N SER A 85 -11.09 16.78 6.15
CA SER A 85 -11.72 17.26 7.40
C SER A 85 -12.52 18.56 7.30
N ASP A 86 -12.59 19.18 6.12
CA ASP A 86 -13.07 20.56 5.91
C ASP A 86 -12.26 21.60 6.71
N VAL A 87 -11.76 22.62 6.03
CA VAL A 87 -10.99 23.71 6.67
C VAL A 87 -11.92 24.91 6.71
N ALA A 88 -12.43 25.23 7.91
CA ALA A 88 -13.42 26.27 8.11
C ALA A 88 -12.96 27.64 7.59
N ASP A 89 -13.92 28.44 7.14
CA ASP A 89 -13.70 29.85 6.81
C ASP A 89 -13.27 30.58 8.10
N ALA A 90 -12.03 31.05 8.12
CA ALA A 90 -11.43 31.74 9.25
C ALA A 90 -10.96 33.14 8.80
N PRO A 91 -10.79 34.10 9.73
CA PRO A 91 -10.27 35.43 9.40
C PRO A 91 -8.97 35.30 8.61
N ALA A 92 -8.93 35.92 7.44
CA ALA A 92 -7.83 35.80 6.50
C ALA A 92 -6.49 36.19 7.13
N ALA A 93 -5.56 35.25 7.20
CA ALA A 93 -4.22 35.53 7.71
C ALA A 93 -3.50 36.56 6.83
N ALA A 94 -2.77 37.50 7.45
CA ALA A 94 -2.08 38.59 6.73
C ALA A 94 -1.18 38.06 5.60
N PHE A 95 -0.43 36.98 5.85
CA PHE A 95 0.47 36.38 4.85
C PHE A 95 -0.27 35.77 3.65
N ALA A 96 -1.53 35.34 3.83
CA ALA A 96 -2.38 34.79 2.77
C ALA A 96 -2.95 35.93 1.91
N GLN A 97 -3.42 37.02 2.54
CA GLN A 97 -3.87 38.24 1.84
C GLN A 97 -2.73 38.88 1.03
N GLU A 98 -1.55 39.02 1.62
CA GLU A 98 -0.36 39.53 0.94
C GLU A 98 0.01 38.67 -0.28
N TRP A 99 -0.10 37.35 -0.15
CA TRP A 99 0.18 36.43 -1.24
C TRP A 99 -0.88 36.49 -2.35
N GLN A 100 -2.17 36.55 -2.00
CA GLN A 100 -3.26 36.74 -2.96
C GLN A 100 -3.08 38.05 -3.74
N ALA A 101 -2.82 39.17 -3.05
CA ALA A 101 -2.59 40.47 -3.67
C ALA A 101 -1.35 40.47 -4.57
N ALA A 102 -0.24 39.86 -4.13
CA ALA A 102 0.96 39.73 -4.94
C ALA A 102 0.74 38.86 -6.19
N ARG A 103 -0.09 37.81 -6.10
CA ARG A 103 -0.47 36.99 -7.26
C ARG A 103 -1.36 37.76 -8.23
N ALA A 104 -2.37 38.46 -7.73
CA ALA A 104 -3.23 39.31 -8.55
C ALA A 104 -2.42 40.40 -9.29
N ALA A 105 -1.46 41.03 -8.62
CA ALA A 105 -0.54 41.99 -9.22
C ALA A 105 0.38 41.35 -10.28
N ARG A 106 0.87 40.13 -10.05
CA ARG A 106 1.68 39.38 -11.04
C ARG A 106 0.86 38.92 -12.25
N ALA A 107 -0.40 38.53 -12.05
CA ALA A 107 -1.31 38.15 -13.13
C ALA A 107 -1.71 39.37 -13.98
N ALA A 108 -1.86 40.55 -13.36
CA ALA A 108 -2.12 41.81 -14.06
C ALA A 108 -0.86 42.38 -14.76
N ALA A 109 0.34 42.04 -14.29
CA ALA A 109 1.58 42.40 -14.94
C ALA A 109 1.80 41.54 -16.19
N LYS A 110 1.75 42.17 -17.38
CA LYS A 110 2.16 41.50 -18.63
C LYS A 110 3.58 40.94 -18.45
N PRO A 111 3.86 39.69 -18.90
CA PRO A 111 5.22 39.19 -18.88
C PRO A 111 6.11 40.19 -19.62
N LYS A 112 7.18 40.64 -18.97
CA LYS A 112 8.23 41.39 -19.66
C LYS A 112 8.82 40.45 -20.70
N SER A 113 8.43 40.61 -21.96
CA SER A 113 9.09 39.98 -23.10
C SER A 113 10.51 40.56 -23.18
N GLY A 114 11.40 40.00 -22.37
CA GLY A 114 12.83 40.27 -22.39
C GLY A 114 13.44 39.59 -23.59
N GLY A 115 13.31 40.22 -24.76
CA GLY A 115 14.04 39.87 -25.96
C GLY A 115 13.99 41.08 -26.87
N SER A 116 15.16 41.60 -27.27
CA SER A 116 15.19 42.49 -28.43
C SER A 116 14.52 41.76 -29.58
N THR A 117 13.67 42.45 -30.34
CA THR A 117 13.16 41.93 -31.62
C THR A 117 14.36 41.42 -32.42
N PRO A 118 14.43 40.10 -32.70
CA PRO A 118 15.53 39.57 -33.49
C PRO A 118 15.52 40.29 -34.83
N ASP A 119 16.69 40.68 -35.33
CA ASP A 119 16.80 41.19 -36.70
C ASP A 119 16.14 40.16 -37.65
N PRO A 120 15.06 40.55 -38.36
CA PRO A 120 14.28 39.63 -39.20
C PRO A 120 15.13 39.01 -40.30
N VAL A 121 16.15 39.71 -40.78
CA VAL A 121 17.08 39.19 -41.80
C VAL A 121 17.99 38.13 -41.20
N ALA A 122 18.56 38.39 -40.02
CA ALA A 122 19.37 37.40 -39.32
C ALA A 122 18.56 36.17 -38.85
N ALA A 123 17.27 36.36 -38.51
CA ALA A 123 16.37 35.26 -38.18
C ALA A 123 16.06 34.39 -39.41
N ALA A 124 15.73 35.00 -40.56
CA ALA A 124 15.53 34.28 -41.81
C ALA A 124 16.77 33.49 -42.23
N LYS A 125 17.96 34.10 -42.14
CA LYS A 125 19.23 33.43 -42.44
C LYS A 125 19.52 32.24 -41.51
N ARG A 126 19.16 32.32 -40.21
CA ARG A 126 19.28 31.19 -39.27
C ARG A 126 18.33 30.04 -39.60
N VAL A 127 17.12 30.36 -40.07
CA VAL A 127 16.14 29.35 -40.52
C VAL A 127 16.65 28.63 -41.76
N GLU A 128 17.18 29.37 -42.75
CA GLU A 128 17.76 28.82 -43.98
C GLU A 128 18.98 27.93 -43.68
N GLN A 129 19.95 28.43 -42.91
CA GLN A 129 21.12 27.64 -42.50
C GLN A 129 20.76 26.37 -41.72
N ARG A 130 19.71 26.42 -40.90
CA ARG A 130 19.19 25.23 -40.22
C ARG A 130 18.62 24.24 -41.24
N ALA A 131 17.82 24.71 -42.19
CA ALA A 131 17.24 23.85 -43.22
C ALA A 131 18.33 23.14 -44.04
N GLU A 132 19.42 23.84 -44.41
CA GLU A 132 20.58 23.26 -45.09
C GLU A 132 21.29 22.18 -44.25
N ARG A 133 21.57 22.47 -42.96
CA ARG A 133 22.21 21.51 -42.05
C ARG A 133 21.35 20.27 -41.85
N VAL A 134 20.06 20.45 -41.62
CA VAL A 134 19.10 19.35 -41.47
C VAL A 134 19.04 18.54 -42.75
N ALA A 135 18.99 19.18 -43.93
CA ALA A 135 18.99 18.46 -45.21
C ALA A 135 20.24 17.59 -45.39
N GLY A 136 21.42 18.12 -45.07
CA GLY A 136 22.66 17.34 -45.06
C GLY A 136 22.60 16.14 -44.11
N GLY A 137 22.13 16.35 -42.88
CA GLY A 137 21.98 15.29 -41.88
C GLY A 137 20.98 14.22 -42.26
N MET A 138 19.83 14.59 -42.83
CA MET A 138 18.81 13.63 -43.30
C MET A 138 19.29 12.84 -44.52
N ALA A 139 20.09 13.44 -45.41
CA ALA A 139 20.72 12.74 -46.51
C ALA A 139 21.80 11.74 -46.05
N GLU A 140 22.56 12.08 -45.01
CA GLU A 140 23.47 11.14 -44.36
C GLU A 140 22.72 10.00 -43.66
N LEU A 141 21.65 10.32 -42.91
CA LEU A 141 20.83 9.32 -42.24
C LEU A 141 20.25 8.30 -43.22
N ARG A 142 19.74 8.74 -44.38
CA ARG A 142 19.28 7.83 -45.45
C ARG A 142 20.36 6.83 -45.86
N ARG A 143 21.57 7.32 -46.20
CA ARG A 143 22.67 6.45 -46.59
C ARG A 143 23.03 5.47 -45.48
N TRP A 144 23.05 5.95 -44.23
CA TRP A 144 23.33 5.11 -43.08
C TRP A 144 22.26 4.03 -42.86
N LEU A 145 20.98 4.36 -43.02
CA LEU A 145 19.85 3.42 -42.93
C LEU A 145 19.94 2.34 -44.02
N ASP A 146 20.20 2.76 -45.26
CA ASP A 146 20.38 1.84 -46.40
C ASP A 146 21.58 0.90 -46.17
N ASP A 147 22.67 1.43 -45.61
CA ASP A 147 23.84 0.65 -45.22
C ASP A 147 23.52 -0.41 -44.16
N GLN A 148 22.69 -0.09 -43.15
CA GLN A 148 22.31 -1.06 -42.11
C GLN A 148 21.62 -2.29 -42.71
N VAL A 149 20.66 -2.07 -43.61
CA VAL A 149 19.92 -3.16 -44.25
C VAL A 149 20.77 -3.85 -45.32
N ARG A 150 21.66 -3.14 -46.01
CA ARG A 150 22.57 -3.73 -46.99
C ARG A 150 23.53 -4.73 -46.35
N GLN A 151 24.11 -4.37 -45.19
CA GLN A 151 25.08 -5.18 -44.46
C GLN A 151 24.42 -6.32 -43.67
N GLY A 152 23.19 -6.10 -43.19
CA GLY A 152 22.39 -7.07 -42.47
C GLY A 152 22.35 -6.84 -40.96
N LEU A 153 21.16 -6.95 -40.37
CA LEU A 153 20.91 -6.64 -38.95
C LEU A 153 21.53 -7.64 -37.97
N ALA A 154 21.87 -8.86 -38.41
CA ALA A 154 22.51 -9.86 -37.55
C ALA A 154 23.84 -9.38 -36.94
N GLY A 155 24.53 -8.44 -37.60
CA GLY A 155 25.74 -7.81 -37.07
C GLY A 155 25.48 -6.83 -35.91
N ALA A 156 24.29 -6.22 -35.84
CA ALA A 156 23.97 -5.15 -34.90
C ALA A 156 24.07 -5.61 -33.43
N GLN A 157 23.74 -6.87 -33.14
CA GLN A 157 23.90 -7.45 -31.80
C GLN A 157 25.37 -7.45 -31.33
N ARG A 158 26.32 -7.66 -32.25
CA ARG A 158 27.76 -7.68 -31.92
C ARG A 158 28.36 -6.29 -31.84
N SER A 159 27.91 -5.38 -32.69
CA SER A 159 28.42 -4.00 -32.75
C SER A 159 27.95 -3.11 -31.59
N GLY A 160 26.89 -3.52 -30.88
CA GLY A 160 26.38 -2.80 -29.71
C GLY A 160 25.81 -1.41 -30.04
N PRO A 161 25.64 -0.53 -29.05
CA PRO A 161 24.97 0.76 -29.22
C PRO A 161 25.85 1.85 -29.89
N GLN A 162 27.16 1.66 -29.98
CA GLN A 162 28.11 2.68 -30.42
C GLN A 162 27.87 3.23 -31.84
N PRO A 163 27.56 2.41 -32.87
CA PRO A 163 27.28 2.92 -34.21
C PRO A 163 26.03 3.82 -34.27
N PHE A 164 25.03 3.52 -33.43
CA PHE A 164 23.82 4.31 -33.31
C PHE A 164 24.11 5.66 -32.64
N GLU A 165 24.93 5.67 -31.58
CA GLU A 165 25.34 6.91 -30.92
C GLU A 165 26.15 7.81 -31.86
N ALA A 166 27.05 7.23 -32.66
CA ALA A 166 27.84 7.99 -33.63
C ALA A 166 26.95 8.68 -34.68
N MET A 167 25.93 7.99 -35.21
CA MET A 167 24.98 8.58 -36.15
C MET A 167 24.07 9.62 -35.46
N ALA A 168 23.65 9.36 -34.21
CA ALA A 168 22.86 10.30 -33.43
C ALA A 168 23.64 11.61 -33.17
N ALA A 169 24.93 11.54 -32.84
CA ALA A 169 25.78 12.72 -32.66
C ALA A 169 25.83 13.59 -33.92
N ARG A 170 26.00 12.98 -35.11
CA ARG A 170 25.97 13.70 -36.39
C ARG A 170 24.63 14.37 -36.66
N LEU A 171 23.51 13.75 -36.26
CA LEU A 171 22.19 14.36 -36.37
C LEU A 171 21.99 15.54 -35.40
N VAL A 172 22.60 15.50 -34.22
CA VAL A 172 22.63 16.66 -33.31
C VAL A 172 23.38 17.81 -33.95
N ASP A 173 24.56 17.55 -34.53
CA ASP A 173 25.36 18.56 -35.26
C ASP A 173 24.60 19.13 -36.48
N ALA A 174 23.80 18.29 -37.14
CA ALA A 174 22.91 18.66 -38.23
C ALA A 174 21.64 19.40 -37.77
N GLN A 175 21.45 19.65 -36.47
CA GLN A 175 20.28 20.31 -35.88
C GLN A 175 18.96 19.53 -36.01
N ALA A 176 19.03 18.19 -36.01
CA ALA A 176 17.91 17.26 -36.01
C ALA A 176 17.81 16.44 -34.71
N PRO A 177 17.60 17.08 -33.53
CA PRO A 177 17.74 16.44 -32.22
C PRO A 177 16.69 15.36 -31.94
N THR A 178 15.45 15.50 -32.44
CA THR A 178 14.41 14.49 -32.23
C THR A 178 14.70 13.23 -33.04
N ALA A 179 15.17 13.39 -34.28
CA ALA A 179 15.65 12.27 -35.09
C ALA A 179 16.89 11.60 -34.46
N ALA A 180 17.83 12.39 -33.91
CA ALA A 180 18.99 11.87 -33.19
C ALA A 180 18.57 11.00 -31.98
N GLY A 181 17.60 11.48 -31.18
CA GLY A 181 17.05 10.72 -30.08
C GLY A 181 16.38 9.41 -30.52
N ALA A 182 15.70 9.41 -31.67
CA ALA A 182 15.13 8.19 -32.25
C ALA A 182 16.21 7.19 -32.68
N VAL A 183 17.29 7.64 -33.32
CA VAL A 183 18.44 6.78 -33.68
C VAL A 183 19.12 6.21 -32.42
N ARG A 184 19.32 7.02 -31.38
CA ARG A 184 19.90 6.55 -30.11
C ARG A 184 19.10 5.42 -29.46
N ARG A 185 17.77 5.50 -29.50
CA ARG A 185 16.88 4.45 -28.98
C ARG A 185 17.02 3.12 -29.73
N LEU A 186 17.45 3.10 -30.99
CA LEU A 186 17.71 1.84 -31.70
C LEU A 186 18.83 1.01 -31.04
N GLY A 187 19.82 1.69 -30.44
CA GLY A 187 20.93 1.04 -29.76
C GLY A 187 20.51 0.23 -28.52
N SER A 188 19.40 0.60 -27.86
CA SER A 188 18.84 -0.18 -26.75
C SER A 188 17.96 -1.35 -27.19
N VAL A 189 17.61 -1.41 -28.49
CA VAL A 189 16.84 -2.51 -29.08
C VAL A 189 17.76 -3.55 -29.70
N ALA A 190 18.86 -3.14 -30.32
CA ALA A 190 19.78 -4.04 -31.04
C ALA A 190 20.32 -5.16 -30.12
N GLY A 191 19.91 -6.41 -30.40
CA GLY A 191 20.36 -7.58 -29.66
C GLY A 191 19.72 -7.80 -28.27
N VAL A 192 18.74 -6.98 -27.87
CA VAL A 192 18.17 -7.00 -26.52
C VAL A 192 16.72 -7.46 -26.54
N GLY A 193 16.44 -8.59 -25.87
CA GLY A 193 15.08 -9.10 -25.62
C GLY A 193 14.40 -9.80 -26.81
N PRO A 194 13.15 -10.26 -26.65
CA PRO A 194 12.42 -10.99 -27.69
C PRO A 194 12.19 -10.15 -28.95
N GLN A 195 12.20 -10.83 -30.10
CA GLN A 195 11.95 -10.26 -31.43
C GLN A 195 12.73 -8.96 -31.71
N TRP A 196 13.95 -8.83 -31.17
CA TRP A 196 14.71 -7.57 -31.26
C TRP A 196 14.95 -7.11 -32.71
N ALA A 197 15.16 -8.05 -33.64
CA ALA A 197 15.44 -7.73 -35.03
C ALA A 197 14.20 -7.20 -35.78
N ASP A 198 13.02 -7.75 -35.47
CA ASP A 198 11.74 -7.29 -36.01
C ASP A 198 11.48 -5.83 -35.62
N ARG A 199 11.59 -5.50 -34.33
CA ARG A 199 11.43 -4.11 -33.90
C ARG A 199 12.58 -3.19 -34.28
N LEU A 200 13.84 -3.66 -34.35
CA LEU A 200 14.92 -2.85 -34.90
C LEU A 200 14.63 -2.46 -36.36
N LEU A 201 14.20 -3.42 -37.18
CA LEU A 201 13.81 -3.16 -38.57
C LEU A 201 12.62 -2.19 -38.65
N GLY A 202 11.61 -2.38 -37.80
CA GLY A 202 10.44 -1.50 -37.76
C GLY A 202 10.80 -0.04 -37.44
N GLU A 203 11.65 0.18 -36.44
CA GLU A 203 12.07 1.53 -36.06
C GLU A 203 13.01 2.17 -37.12
N LEU A 204 13.88 1.37 -37.76
CA LEU A 204 14.67 1.82 -38.92
C LEU A 204 13.75 2.23 -40.09
N ALA A 205 12.67 1.48 -40.32
CA ALA A 205 11.71 1.76 -41.38
C ALA A 205 10.93 3.06 -41.12
N LEU A 206 10.55 3.35 -39.87
CA LEU A 206 9.92 4.63 -39.52
C LEU A 206 10.87 5.82 -39.67
N LEU A 207 12.16 5.64 -39.38
CA LEU A 207 13.17 6.66 -39.68
C LEU A 207 13.35 6.87 -41.19
N ARG A 208 13.31 5.79 -41.99
CA ARG A 208 13.32 5.90 -43.46
C ARG A 208 12.11 6.68 -43.95
N LEU A 209 10.92 6.39 -43.42
CA LEU A 209 9.69 7.12 -43.73
C LEU A 209 9.81 8.60 -43.36
N LEU A 210 10.44 8.93 -42.24
CA LEU A 210 10.70 10.31 -41.83
C LEU A 210 11.62 11.04 -42.82
N VAL A 211 12.69 10.38 -43.28
CA VAL A 211 13.57 10.93 -44.32
C VAL A 211 12.82 11.16 -45.62
N SER A 212 12.05 10.17 -46.08
CA SER A 212 11.23 10.29 -47.30
C SER A 212 10.20 11.42 -47.20
N GLY A 213 9.60 11.61 -46.01
CA GLY A 213 8.71 12.74 -45.74
C GLY A 213 9.41 14.10 -45.79
N TYR A 214 10.66 14.17 -45.30
CA TYR A 214 11.45 15.40 -45.37
C TYR A 214 11.87 15.76 -46.80
N ASP A 215 12.28 14.78 -47.60
CA ASP A 215 12.67 15.02 -48.99
C ASP A 215 11.53 15.61 -49.82
N ARG A 216 10.28 15.27 -49.44
CA ARG A 216 9.05 15.68 -50.11
C ARG A 216 8.29 16.76 -49.35
N LEU A 217 8.93 17.44 -48.41
CA LEU A 217 8.27 18.33 -47.44
C LEU A 217 7.39 19.41 -48.09
N ALA A 218 7.78 19.92 -49.28
CA ALA A 218 7.03 20.91 -50.03
C ALA A 218 5.76 20.37 -50.71
N GLU A 219 5.68 19.06 -50.91
CA GLU A 219 4.52 18.37 -51.52
C GLU A 219 3.50 17.90 -50.47
N LEU A 220 3.89 17.89 -49.18
CA LEU A 220 3.04 17.38 -48.11
C LEU A 220 1.94 18.39 -47.72
N PRO A 221 0.75 17.91 -47.31
CA PRO A 221 -0.23 18.76 -46.64
C PRO A 221 0.40 19.53 -45.47
N PRO A 222 0.01 20.80 -45.21
CA PRO A 222 0.65 21.64 -44.21
C PRO A 222 0.78 21.00 -42.83
N GLU A 223 -0.27 20.30 -42.38
CA GLU A 223 -0.30 19.60 -41.10
C GLU A 223 0.68 18.41 -41.05
N LEU A 224 0.78 17.63 -42.12
CA LEU A 224 1.74 16.53 -42.20
C LEU A 224 3.18 17.04 -42.31
N ALA A 225 3.40 18.15 -43.04
CA ALA A 225 4.68 18.82 -43.09
C ALA A 225 5.12 19.34 -41.70
N ALA A 226 4.18 19.87 -40.91
CA ALA A 226 4.43 20.26 -39.52
C ALA A 226 4.81 19.05 -38.64
N THR A 227 4.11 17.92 -38.80
CA THR A 227 4.45 16.66 -38.14
C THR A 227 5.87 16.19 -38.48
N VAL A 228 6.26 16.17 -39.76
CA VAL A 228 7.62 15.78 -40.19
C VAL A 228 8.66 16.71 -39.56
N ARG A 229 8.45 18.02 -39.60
CA ARG A 229 9.33 19.01 -38.96
C ARG A 229 9.48 18.76 -37.46
N SER A 230 8.37 18.50 -36.76
CA SER A 230 8.37 18.21 -35.32
C SER A 230 9.15 16.93 -34.99
N ARG A 231 8.95 15.85 -35.77
CA ARG A 231 9.63 14.57 -35.59
C ARG A 231 11.13 14.62 -35.91
N ILE A 232 11.57 15.57 -36.73
CA ILE A 232 13.00 15.85 -36.95
C ILE A 232 13.60 16.68 -35.81
N GLY A 233 12.82 17.63 -35.27
CA GLY A 233 13.24 18.51 -34.17
C GLY A 233 13.35 19.98 -34.56
N PHE A 234 12.59 20.43 -35.56
CA PHE A 234 12.41 21.86 -35.78
C PHE A 234 11.66 22.48 -34.60
N PRO A 235 12.15 23.58 -34.03
CA PRO A 235 11.48 24.24 -32.92
C PRO A 235 10.19 24.93 -33.40
N VAL A 236 9.13 24.85 -32.60
CA VAL A 236 7.94 25.68 -32.71
C VAL A 236 7.90 26.53 -31.44
N ALA A 237 7.89 27.84 -31.60
CA ALA A 237 7.93 28.74 -30.46
C ALA A 237 6.61 28.67 -29.68
N THR A 238 6.69 28.68 -28.36
CA THR A 238 5.52 28.68 -27.48
C THR A 238 4.62 29.89 -27.75
N GLU A 239 5.21 31.06 -28.02
CA GLU A 239 4.44 32.26 -28.42
C GLU A 239 3.60 32.05 -29.68
N ASP A 240 4.15 31.39 -30.71
CA ASP A 240 3.45 31.14 -31.97
C ASP A 240 2.26 30.21 -31.77
N VAL A 241 2.44 29.18 -30.93
CA VAL A 241 1.35 28.26 -30.58
C VAL A 241 0.23 29.01 -29.83
N LEU A 242 0.58 29.82 -28.83
CA LEU A 242 -0.40 30.58 -28.03
C LEU A 242 -1.10 31.70 -28.82
N ALA A 243 -0.47 32.20 -29.87
CA ALA A 243 -1.04 33.16 -30.83
C ALA A 243 -1.91 32.49 -31.90
N GLY A 244 -1.79 31.17 -32.09
CA GLY A 244 -2.57 30.39 -33.04
C GLY A 244 -4.02 30.12 -32.59
N PRO A 245 -4.76 29.30 -33.35
CA PRO A 245 -6.14 28.93 -33.04
C PRO A 245 -6.28 28.28 -31.66
N ARG A 246 -7.29 28.72 -30.91
CA ARG A 246 -7.60 28.23 -29.57
C ARG A 246 -8.89 27.43 -29.58
N VAL A 247 -8.93 26.39 -28.75
CA VAL A 247 -10.13 25.59 -28.51
C VAL A 247 -10.59 25.88 -27.08
N THR A 248 -11.73 26.55 -26.97
CA THR A 248 -12.43 26.77 -25.71
C THR A 248 -13.30 25.55 -25.43
N ASP A 249 -13.14 24.94 -24.27
CA ASP A 249 -13.94 23.78 -23.84
C ASP A 249 -13.97 23.68 -22.32
N ARG A 250 -14.76 22.73 -21.81
CA ARG A 250 -14.57 22.17 -20.48
C ARG A 250 -13.62 20.99 -20.60
N TRP A 251 -12.42 21.14 -20.06
CA TRP A 251 -11.35 20.15 -20.16
C TRP A 251 -11.35 19.23 -18.95
N GLN A 252 -11.66 17.96 -19.17
CA GLN A 252 -11.63 16.90 -18.17
C GLN A 252 -10.21 16.31 -18.12
N VAL A 253 -9.54 16.39 -16.97
CA VAL A 253 -8.18 15.85 -16.77
C VAL A 253 -8.28 14.36 -16.44
N LEU A 254 -7.96 13.52 -17.42
CA LEU A 254 -8.24 12.08 -17.35
C LEU A 254 -7.20 11.29 -16.55
N GLY A 255 -5.94 11.72 -16.58
CA GLY A 255 -4.87 10.98 -15.92
C GLY A 255 -3.49 11.46 -16.29
N GLN A 256 -2.49 10.97 -15.55
CA GLN A 256 -1.11 11.43 -15.64
C GLN A 256 -0.13 10.27 -15.68
N VAL A 257 0.94 10.45 -16.45
CA VAL A 257 2.09 9.54 -16.49
C VAL A 257 3.35 10.33 -16.26
N GLU A 258 4.17 9.86 -15.33
CA GLU A 258 5.50 10.38 -15.11
C GLU A 258 6.58 9.43 -15.63
N SER A 259 7.64 10.03 -16.16
CA SER A 259 8.87 9.35 -16.53
C SER A 259 10.05 10.19 -16.06
N ASP A 260 11.03 9.55 -15.43
CA ASP A 260 12.27 10.17 -14.97
C ASP A 260 13.47 9.54 -15.69
N ASP A 261 14.28 10.37 -16.36
CA ASP A 261 15.53 9.95 -17.00
C ASP A 261 16.78 10.31 -16.18
N GLY A 262 16.59 10.80 -14.95
CA GLY A 262 17.63 11.22 -14.01
C GLY A 262 18.02 12.68 -14.14
N ALA A 263 17.96 13.26 -15.34
CA ALA A 263 18.23 14.68 -15.58
C ALA A 263 16.94 15.51 -15.57
N LEU A 264 15.87 14.92 -16.09
CA LEU A 264 14.58 15.56 -16.34
C LEU A 264 13.44 14.58 -16.01
N THR A 265 12.55 15.01 -15.13
CA THR A 265 11.24 14.37 -14.97
C THR A 265 10.28 14.99 -15.98
N THR A 266 9.60 14.15 -16.74
CA THR A 266 8.54 14.55 -17.67
C THR A 266 7.21 14.00 -17.18
N ARG A 267 6.21 14.88 -17.06
CA ARG A 267 4.83 14.51 -16.78
C ARG A 267 3.97 14.73 -18.03
N ARG A 268 3.29 13.67 -18.44
CA ARG A 268 2.27 13.67 -19.50
C ARG A 268 0.90 13.74 -18.83
N THR A 269 0.14 14.80 -19.09
CA THR A 269 -1.23 14.95 -18.60
C THR A 269 -2.19 14.87 -19.77
N TRP A 270 -3.11 13.91 -19.72
CA TRP A 270 -4.15 13.73 -20.74
C TRP A 270 -5.43 14.44 -20.33
N LEU A 271 -5.99 15.18 -21.28
CA LEU A 271 -7.27 15.86 -21.13
C LEU A 271 -8.21 15.49 -22.28
N ARG A 272 -9.50 15.64 -22.05
CA ARG A 272 -10.54 15.53 -23.08
C ARG A 272 -11.52 16.69 -22.94
N GLY A 273 -11.81 17.36 -24.06
CA GLY A 273 -12.83 18.39 -24.12
C GLY A 273 -14.22 17.76 -24.07
N GLU A 274 -15.08 18.21 -23.15
CA GLU A 274 -16.43 17.70 -22.97
C GLU A 274 -17.30 17.92 -24.20
N ALA A 275 -17.29 19.15 -24.74
CA ALA A 275 -18.12 19.51 -25.89
C ALA A 275 -17.50 19.08 -27.22
N THR A 276 -16.18 19.20 -27.37
CA THR A 276 -15.49 18.90 -28.64
C THR A 276 -15.11 17.42 -28.79
N GLY A 277 -15.10 16.64 -27.71
CA GLY A 277 -14.56 15.28 -27.69
C GLY A 277 -13.06 15.19 -27.98
N ARG A 278 -12.36 16.32 -28.05
CA ARG A 278 -10.97 16.40 -28.49
C ARG A 278 -10.02 16.01 -27.36
N PHE A 279 -9.08 15.11 -27.64
CA PHE A 279 -7.99 14.81 -26.71
C PHE A 279 -6.89 15.88 -26.77
N ALA A 280 -6.29 16.15 -25.61
CA ALA A 280 -5.12 17.02 -25.48
C ALA A 280 -4.06 16.40 -24.55
N LEU A 281 -2.80 16.67 -24.86
CA LEU A 281 -1.62 16.29 -24.08
C LEU A 281 -0.89 17.55 -23.64
N VAL A 282 -0.83 17.78 -22.34
CA VAL A 282 0.03 18.82 -21.76
C VAL A 282 1.29 18.15 -21.21
N LEU A 283 2.44 18.65 -21.64
CA LEU A 283 3.76 18.20 -21.17
C LEU A 283 4.30 19.19 -20.16
N SER A 284 4.59 18.69 -18.95
CA SER A 284 5.29 19.42 -17.91
C SER A 284 6.66 18.80 -17.69
N PHE A 285 7.66 19.66 -17.46
CA PHE A 285 9.04 19.26 -17.30
C PHE A 285 9.59 19.82 -15.99
N ALA A 286 10.34 19.00 -15.27
CA ALA A 286 11.06 19.41 -14.06
C ALA A 286 12.51 18.92 -14.14
N ALA A 287 13.46 19.85 -14.09
CA ALA A 287 14.87 19.48 -13.94
C ALA A 287 15.11 18.81 -12.58
N ALA A 288 16.17 18.03 -12.45
CA ALA A 288 16.52 17.37 -11.19
C ALA A 288 16.47 18.35 -9.99
N GLY A 289 15.62 18.04 -9.01
CA GLY A 289 15.42 18.85 -7.80
C GLY A 289 14.57 20.11 -7.96
N GLN A 290 14.04 20.40 -9.15
CA GLN A 290 13.01 21.40 -9.39
C GLN A 290 11.62 20.78 -9.26
N PRO A 291 10.60 21.56 -8.86
CA PRO A 291 9.24 21.08 -8.77
C PRO A 291 8.55 20.94 -10.12
N MET A 292 7.63 19.98 -10.20
CA MET A 292 6.73 19.80 -11.34
C MET A 292 5.56 20.79 -11.27
N ALA A 293 5.11 21.29 -12.42
CA ALA A 293 3.87 22.04 -12.51
C ALA A 293 2.67 21.16 -12.11
N SER A 294 1.85 21.68 -11.21
CA SER A 294 0.73 21.00 -10.54
C SER A 294 -0.63 21.54 -10.97
N ASP A 295 -0.68 22.36 -12.01
CA ASP A 295 -1.85 23.12 -12.38
C ASP A 295 -2.99 22.25 -12.94
N LEU A 296 -2.73 21.00 -13.31
CA LEU A 296 -3.72 20.05 -13.80
C LEU A 296 -3.81 18.83 -12.86
N VAL A 297 -4.97 18.62 -12.27
CA VAL A 297 -5.22 17.57 -11.26
C VAL A 297 -6.04 16.46 -11.90
N ALA A 298 -5.56 15.21 -11.89
CA ALA A 298 -6.31 14.09 -12.47
C ALA A 298 -7.65 13.88 -11.75
N GLY A 299 -8.71 13.56 -12.49
CA GLY A 299 -10.07 13.42 -11.94
C GLY A 299 -10.81 14.75 -11.72
N THR A 300 -10.26 15.88 -12.19
CA THR A 300 -10.91 17.20 -12.15
C THR A 300 -11.16 17.75 -13.55
N GLU A 301 -12.06 18.71 -13.67
CA GLU A 301 -12.35 19.45 -14.88
C GLU A 301 -12.26 20.97 -14.66
N PHE A 302 -11.97 21.71 -15.73
CA PHE A 302 -11.97 23.17 -15.71
C PHE A 302 -12.41 23.74 -17.05
N ARG A 303 -13.02 24.92 -17.05
CA ARG A 303 -13.33 25.68 -18.28
C ARG A 303 -12.10 26.48 -18.69
N GLY A 304 -11.70 26.39 -19.95
CA GLY A 304 -10.51 27.09 -20.43
C GLY A 304 -10.24 26.95 -21.92
N GLU A 305 -9.15 27.58 -22.35
CA GLU A 305 -8.68 27.59 -23.73
C GLU A 305 -7.37 26.79 -23.85
N LEU A 306 -7.32 25.86 -24.80
CA LEU A 306 -6.07 25.19 -25.19
C LEU A 306 -5.64 25.61 -26.60
N ALA A 307 -4.34 25.80 -26.78
CA ALA A 307 -3.72 26.02 -28.07
C ALA A 307 -2.86 24.81 -28.47
N PHE A 308 -3.12 24.24 -29.65
CA PHE A 308 -2.49 22.99 -30.09
C PHE A 308 -1.25 23.26 -30.95
N TYR A 309 -0.22 22.45 -30.76
CA TYR A 309 0.92 22.44 -31.68
C TYR A 309 0.46 21.94 -33.06
N PRO A 310 1.00 22.52 -34.16
CA PRO A 310 0.62 22.13 -35.51
C PRO A 310 1.03 20.67 -35.82
N GLY A 311 0.24 19.98 -36.63
CA GLY A 311 0.46 18.56 -36.94
C GLY A 311 -0.77 17.86 -37.49
N ALA A 312 -0.58 16.74 -38.17
CA ALA A 312 -1.65 15.95 -38.81
C ALA A 312 -2.70 15.40 -37.83
N ALA A 313 -2.29 15.05 -36.61
CA ALA A 313 -3.16 14.60 -35.52
C ALA A 313 -2.75 15.29 -34.20
N PRO A 314 -2.99 16.60 -34.06
CA PRO A 314 -2.34 17.39 -33.03
C PRO A 314 -2.99 17.15 -31.66
N LEU A 315 -2.26 16.45 -30.78
CA LEU A 315 -2.66 16.23 -29.39
C LEU A 315 -1.92 17.16 -28.43
N ARG A 316 -0.64 17.47 -28.70
CA ARG A 316 0.16 18.30 -27.80
C ARG A 316 -0.44 19.71 -27.78
N ALA A 317 -0.70 20.22 -26.58
CA ALA A 317 -1.31 21.53 -26.38
C ALA A 317 -0.64 22.30 -25.25
N LEU A 318 -0.89 23.61 -25.23
CA LEU A 318 -0.59 24.53 -24.15
C LEU A 318 -1.90 25.06 -23.58
N VAL A 319 -1.94 25.25 -22.25
CA VAL A 319 -3.03 25.96 -21.60
C VAL A 319 -2.88 27.44 -21.90
N ALA A 320 -3.77 27.98 -22.74
CA ALA A 320 -3.77 29.39 -23.13
C ALA A 320 -4.48 30.27 -22.09
N GLY A 321 -5.49 29.73 -21.41
CA GLY A 321 -6.19 30.40 -20.32
C GLY A 321 -7.11 29.46 -19.54
N LYS A 322 -7.28 29.74 -18.24
CA LYS A 322 -8.26 29.07 -17.38
C LYS A 322 -9.34 30.07 -16.97
N ALA A 323 -10.59 29.70 -17.18
CA ALA A 323 -11.77 30.50 -16.88
C ALA A 323 -12.51 30.01 -15.61
N SER A 324 -12.12 28.87 -15.04
CA SER A 324 -12.63 28.38 -13.76
C SER A 324 -11.55 27.69 -12.94
N ALA A 325 -11.85 27.48 -11.65
CA ALA A 325 -11.11 26.54 -10.81
C ALA A 325 -11.28 25.10 -11.31
N ALA A 326 -10.44 24.20 -10.78
CA ALA A 326 -10.55 22.77 -11.01
C ALA A 326 -11.61 22.16 -10.07
N GLU A 327 -12.58 21.46 -10.64
CA GLU A 327 -13.71 20.84 -9.93
C GLU A 327 -13.72 19.32 -10.16
N PRO A 328 -13.99 18.47 -9.15
CA PRO A 328 -14.16 17.04 -9.36
C PRO A 328 -15.32 16.72 -10.32
N PHE A 329 -15.21 15.63 -11.08
CA PHE A 329 -16.32 15.12 -11.89
C PHE A 329 -16.51 13.62 -11.70
N ARG A 330 -17.76 13.15 -11.85
CA ARG A 330 -18.16 11.76 -11.54
C ARG A 330 -17.88 10.77 -12.66
N GLU A 331 -18.00 11.21 -13.92
CA GLU A 331 -17.74 10.36 -15.07
C GLU A 331 -17.28 11.20 -16.27
N PRO A 332 -16.25 10.77 -17.00
CA PRO A 332 -15.79 11.51 -18.16
C PRO A 332 -16.77 11.31 -19.33
N SER A 333 -17.02 12.38 -20.04
CA SER A 333 -17.86 12.36 -21.24
C SER A 333 -17.19 11.61 -22.39
N GLY A 334 -18.00 11.02 -23.27
CA GLY A 334 -17.59 10.45 -24.56
C GLY A 334 -16.58 9.30 -24.48
N ALA A 335 -16.69 8.45 -23.46
CA ALA A 335 -16.10 7.12 -23.46
C ALA A 335 -16.70 6.28 -24.60
N LEU A 336 -15.89 5.41 -25.21
CA LEU A 336 -16.26 4.62 -26.38
C LEU A 336 -16.06 3.11 -26.11
N PRO A 337 -16.83 2.22 -26.77
CA PRO A 337 -16.51 0.80 -26.83
C PRO A 337 -15.12 0.53 -27.43
N LEU A 338 -14.56 -0.66 -27.19
CA LEU A 338 -13.18 -0.98 -27.56
C LEU A 338 -12.93 -0.88 -29.07
N ALA A 339 -13.83 -1.42 -29.89
CA ALA A 339 -13.71 -1.38 -31.34
C ALA A 339 -13.63 0.07 -31.88
N GLU A 340 -14.47 0.97 -31.37
CA GLU A 340 -14.48 2.38 -31.77
C GLU A 340 -13.23 3.13 -31.29
N ALA A 341 -12.78 2.86 -30.07
CA ALA A 341 -11.53 3.41 -29.55
C ALA A 341 -10.32 2.99 -30.40
N LEU A 342 -10.25 1.72 -30.81
CA LEU A 342 -9.22 1.20 -31.71
C LEU A 342 -9.33 1.78 -33.13
N ALA A 343 -10.54 2.04 -33.63
CA ALA A 343 -10.73 2.74 -34.91
C ALA A 343 -10.20 4.19 -34.84
N GLY A 344 -10.42 4.89 -33.71
CA GLY A 344 -9.82 6.21 -33.46
C GLY A 344 -8.29 6.18 -33.42
N TYR A 345 -7.70 5.14 -32.80
CA TYR A 345 -6.26 4.90 -32.86
C TYR A 345 -5.78 4.65 -34.30
N SER A 346 -6.50 3.84 -35.06
CA SER A 346 -6.22 3.56 -36.47
C SER A 346 -6.15 4.83 -37.31
N ALA A 347 -7.15 5.70 -37.18
CA ALA A 347 -7.19 6.99 -37.85
C ALA A 347 -6.01 7.89 -37.44
N THR A 348 -5.64 7.87 -36.16
CA THR A 348 -4.50 8.61 -35.63
C THR A 348 -3.17 8.11 -36.21
N VAL A 349 -2.95 6.79 -36.27
CA VAL A 349 -1.74 6.18 -36.86
C VAL A 349 -1.69 6.41 -38.37
N ALA A 350 -2.84 6.38 -39.05
CA ALA A 350 -2.92 6.69 -40.47
C ALA A 350 -2.53 8.15 -40.78
N ALA A 351 -2.96 9.10 -39.93
CA ALA A 351 -2.58 10.51 -40.06
C ALA A 351 -1.13 10.79 -39.62
N GLU A 352 -0.64 10.09 -38.60
CA GLU A 352 0.72 10.23 -38.07
C GLU A 352 1.37 8.87 -37.76
N PRO A 353 2.07 8.26 -38.75
CA PRO A 353 2.65 6.91 -38.61
C PRO A 353 3.74 6.75 -37.55
N TRP A 354 4.37 7.85 -37.12
CA TRP A 354 5.44 7.86 -36.11
C TRP A 354 4.93 7.83 -34.68
N ARG A 355 3.61 7.84 -34.48
CA ARG A 355 3.00 7.83 -33.17
C ARG A 355 2.92 6.39 -32.64
N LEU A 356 3.45 6.18 -31.44
CA LEU A 356 3.49 4.87 -30.79
C LEU A 356 2.33 4.66 -29.83
N ASP A 357 1.90 5.74 -29.17
CA ASP A 357 0.83 5.73 -28.19
C ASP A 357 -0.25 6.78 -28.52
N ALA A 358 -1.48 6.49 -28.12
CA ALA A 358 -2.58 7.44 -28.17
C ALA A 358 -3.49 7.29 -26.95
N PRO A 359 -4.15 8.36 -26.51
CA PRO A 359 -5.12 8.28 -25.44
C PRO A 359 -6.36 7.54 -25.93
N VAL A 360 -6.92 6.71 -25.07
CA VAL A 360 -8.24 6.09 -25.25
C VAL A 360 -9.06 6.31 -23.99
N LEU A 361 -10.37 6.46 -24.17
CA LEU A 361 -11.33 6.52 -23.08
C LEU A 361 -12.37 5.44 -23.35
N LEU A 362 -12.35 4.39 -22.53
CA LEU A 362 -13.09 3.16 -22.76
C LEU A 362 -14.35 3.12 -21.88
N ALA A 363 -15.49 2.84 -22.47
CA ALA A 363 -16.76 2.70 -21.77
C ALA A 363 -17.00 1.24 -21.37
N GLY A 364 -17.52 1.04 -20.16
CA GLY A 364 -18.10 -0.24 -19.75
C GLY A 364 -17.15 -1.44 -19.79
N VAL A 365 -15.88 -1.25 -19.43
CA VAL A 365 -14.89 -2.34 -19.46
C VAL A 365 -14.73 -3.03 -18.10
N VAL A 366 -14.50 -4.33 -18.14
CA VAL A 366 -14.26 -5.20 -16.98
C VAL A 366 -12.95 -5.96 -17.18
N PRO A 367 -12.07 -6.07 -16.17
CA PRO A 367 -10.89 -6.93 -16.27
C PRO A 367 -11.22 -8.41 -16.43
N SER A 368 -10.37 -9.13 -17.15
CA SER A 368 -10.31 -10.59 -17.16
C SER A 368 -9.21 -11.13 -16.23
N THR A 369 -9.22 -12.42 -15.92
CA THR A 369 -8.18 -13.07 -15.10
C THR A 369 -6.84 -13.23 -15.82
N ASP A 370 -6.82 -13.18 -17.15
CA ASP A 370 -5.63 -13.38 -17.99
C ASP A 370 -4.97 -12.07 -18.45
N GLY A 371 -5.38 -10.94 -17.86
CA GLY A 371 -4.74 -9.63 -18.05
C GLY A 371 -5.25 -8.87 -19.28
N TRP A 372 -6.55 -8.94 -19.55
CA TRP A 372 -7.25 -8.17 -20.58
C TRP A 372 -8.30 -7.27 -19.95
N LEU A 373 -8.74 -6.27 -20.70
CA LEU A 373 -10.00 -5.55 -20.47
C LEU A 373 -10.99 -5.99 -21.53
N VAL A 374 -12.20 -6.32 -21.10
CA VAL A 374 -13.30 -6.81 -21.94
C VAL A 374 -14.45 -5.80 -21.84
N ASP A 375 -15.05 -5.40 -22.96
CA ASP A 375 -16.24 -4.57 -22.97
C ASP A 375 -17.54 -5.40 -23.05
N GLU A 376 -18.69 -4.73 -23.02
CA GLU A 376 -20.01 -5.37 -23.05
C GLU A 376 -20.28 -6.17 -24.34
N SER A 377 -19.55 -5.89 -25.43
CA SER A 377 -19.67 -6.62 -26.70
C SER A 377 -18.82 -7.91 -26.73
N GLY A 378 -18.01 -8.14 -25.68
CA GLY A 378 -17.05 -9.24 -25.62
C GLY A 378 -15.75 -8.96 -26.39
N ASP A 379 -15.58 -7.73 -26.88
CA ASP A 379 -14.32 -7.27 -27.45
C ASP A 379 -13.32 -7.09 -26.32
N ALA A 380 -12.05 -7.41 -26.59
CA ALA A 380 -11.02 -7.39 -25.56
C ALA A 380 -9.70 -6.78 -26.03
N VAL A 381 -9.00 -6.09 -25.13
CA VAL A 381 -7.63 -5.60 -25.37
C VAL A 381 -6.68 -6.00 -24.24
N PRO A 382 -5.42 -6.35 -24.56
CA PRO A 382 -4.46 -6.80 -23.56
C PRO A 382 -3.96 -5.62 -22.74
N LEU A 383 -3.86 -5.79 -21.42
CA LEU A 383 -3.16 -4.87 -20.55
C LEU A 383 -1.64 -4.94 -20.81
N ALA A 384 -0.99 -3.79 -20.77
CA ALA A 384 0.45 -3.66 -20.91
C ALA A 384 1.19 -4.41 -19.80
N ALA A 385 2.46 -4.72 -20.06
CA ALA A 385 3.34 -5.37 -19.08
C ALA A 385 3.32 -4.62 -17.73
N GLY A 386 3.17 -5.37 -16.64
CA GLY A 386 3.07 -4.86 -15.29
C GLY A 386 1.71 -4.30 -14.87
N HIS A 387 0.75 -4.21 -15.78
CA HIS A 387 -0.65 -3.83 -15.46
C HIS A 387 -1.64 -4.99 -15.57
N ARG A 388 -1.16 -6.20 -15.88
CA ARG A 388 -1.99 -7.41 -16.09
C ARG A 388 -2.76 -7.89 -14.87
N GLU A 389 -2.39 -7.41 -13.69
CA GLU A 389 -3.09 -7.68 -12.44
C GLU A 389 -3.74 -6.39 -11.91
N PRO A 390 -4.89 -5.95 -12.48
CA PRO A 390 -5.51 -4.68 -12.14
C PRO A 390 -6.31 -4.78 -10.84
N TRP A 391 -5.68 -5.24 -9.75
CA TRP A 391 -6.31 -5.40 -8.42
C TRP A 391 -6.95 -4.10 -7.91
N TRP A 392 -6.39 -2.94 -8.27
CA TRP A 392 -6.96 -1.63 -7.97
C TRP A 392 -8.33 -1.42 -8.61
N LEU A 393 -8.52 -1.86 -9.86
CA LEU A 393 -9.77 -1.75 -10.60
C LEU A 393 -10.77 -2.81 -10.15
N LEU A 394 -10.33 -4.06 -9.95
CA LEU A 394 -11.17 -5.12 -9.39
C LEU A 394 -11.68 -4.76 -8.00
N ALA A 395 -10.85 -4.14 -7.17
CA ALA A 395 -11.28 -3.68 -5.85
C ALA A 395 -12.29 -2.54 -5.95
N ALA A 396 -12.04 -1.52 -6.78
CA ALA A 396 -12.91 -0.36 -6.91
C ALA A 396 -14.24 -0.65 -7.62
N ALA A 397 -14.20 -1.24 -8.80
CA ALA A 397 -15.37 -1.50 -9.65
C ALA A 397 -16.02 -2.84 -9.35
N GLY A 398 -15.25 -3.79 -8.84
CA GLY A 398 -15.85 -4.96 -8.28
C GLY A 398 -16.39 -6.00 -9.25
N GLY A 399 -15.82 -6.05 -10.45
CA GLY A 399 -16.32 -6.82 -11.57
C GLY A 399 -17.52 -6.17 -12.28
N HIS A 400 -17.96 -4.99 -11.84
CA HIS A 400 -18.91 -4.18 -12.62
C HIS A 400 -18.18 -3.39 -13.71
N PRO A 401 -18.86 -3.08 -14.84
CA PRO A 401 -18.31 -2.22 -15.88
C PRO A 401 -17.86 -0.87 -15.34
N ALA A 402 -16.69 -0.41 -15.79
CA ALA A 402 -16.11 0.89 -15.42
C ALA A 402 -15.63 1.66 -16.64
N THR A 403 -15.62 2.98 -16.52
CA THR A 403 -15.04 3.85 -17.55
C THR A 403 -13.54 4.00 -17.28
N VAL A 404 -12.68 3.68 -18.26
CA VAL A 404 -11.21 3.62 -18.08
C VAL A 404 -10.51 4.55 -19.06
N ALA A 405 -9.72 5.49 -18.51
CA ALA A 405 -8.78 6.29 -19.30
C ALA A 405 -7.44 5.58 -19.40
N ALA A 406 -6.88 5.47 -20.60
CA ALA A 406 -5.65 4.72 -20.84
C ALA A 406 -4.82 5.26 -22.01
N GLU A 407 -3.58 4.79 -22.11
CA GLU A 407 -2.76 4.91 -23.31
C GLU A 407 -2.75 3.56 -24.04
N TRP A 408 -3.17 3.56 -25.30
CA TRP A 408 -3.06 2.39 -26.17
C TRP A 408 -1.74 2.44 -26.93
N SER A 409 -1.03 1.31 -26.98
CA SER A 409 0.20 1.13 -27.76
C SER A 409 0.31 -0.32 -28.28
N PRO A 410 1.23 -0.61 -29.21
CA PRO A 410 1.52 -1.99 -29.61
C PRO A 410 1.96 -2.92 -28.47
N ALA A 411 2.40 -2.36 -27.33
CA ALA A 411 2.77 -3.13 -26.15
C ALA A 411 1.58 -3.48 -25.23
N GLY A 412 0.36 -3.05 -25.58
CA GLY A 412 -0.85 -3.20 -24.81
C GLY A 412 -1.34 -1.89 -24.20
N LEU A 413 -2.46 -1.99 -23.48
CA LEU A 413 -3.16 -0.89 -22.83
C LEU A 413 -2.53 -0.56 -21.49
N ARG A 414 -2.07 0.68 -21.33
CA ARG A 414 -1.60 1.21 -20.04
C ARG A 414 -2.71 2.03 -19.38
N PRO A 415 -3.34 1.54 -18.30
CA PRO A 415 -4.37 2.32 -17.61
C PRO A 415 -3.77 3.54 -16.92
N LEU A 416 -4.54 4.63 -16.90
CA LEU A 416 -4.21 5.89 -16.22
C LEU A 416 -5.10 6.09 -14.99
N ALA A 417 -6.40 5.86 -15.16
CA ALA A 417 -7.41 5.97 -14.12
C ALA A 417 -8.70 5.25 -14.56
N ALA A 418 -9.59 5.02 -13.60
CA ALA A 418 -10.95 4.59 -13.86
C ALA A 418 -11.96 5.44 -13.07
N TRP A 419 -13.21 5.42 -13.53
CA TRP A 419 -14.38 5.90 -12.82
C TRP A 419 -15.28 4.70 -12.55
N ALA A 420 -15.41 4.36 -11.28
CA ALA A 420 -16.16 3.20 -10.81
C ALA A 420 -17.20 3.68 -9.78
N GLY A 421 -18.48 3.46 -10.05
CA GLY A 421 -19.55 3.95 -9.17
C GLY A 421 -19.58 5.48 -9.01
N GLY A 422 -19.06 6.22 -9.99
CA GLY A 422 -18.95 7.69 -9.93
C GLY A 422 -17.73 8.22 -9.17
N GLU A 423 -16.85 7.33 -8.69
CA GLU A 423 -15.61 7.70 -7.99
C GLU A 423 -14.38 7.58 -8.90
N PHE A 424 -13.52 8.60 -8.86
CA PHE A 424 -12.22 8.57 -9.53
C PHE A 424 -11.22 7.69 -8.77
N VAL A 425 -10.61 6.75 -9.49
CA VAL A 425 -9.55 5.88 -8.97
C VAL A 425 -8.34 5.94 -9.89
N ALA A 426 -7.22 6.43 -9.38
CA ALA A 426 -5.96 6.43 -10.11
C ALA A 426 -5.45 4.99 -10.31
N ALA A 427 -4.89 4.71 -11.49
CA ALA A 427 -4.30 3.40 -11.75
C ALA A 427 -3.09 3.17 -10.84
N ALA A 428 -2.99 1.97 -10.27
CA ALA A 428 -1.82 1.58 -9.49
C ALA A 428 -0.54 1.55 -10.37
N PRO A 429 0.64 1.82 -9.79
CA PRO A 429 1.90 1.70 -10.52
C PRO A 429 2.09 0.27 -11.07
N PRO A 430 2.80 0.11 -12.20
CA PRO A 430 3.04 -1.21 -12.77
C PRO A 430 3.83 -2.11 -11.81
N MET A 431 3.39 -3.35 -11.67
CA MET A 431 4.09 -4.38 -10.91
C MET A 431 5.13 -5.09 -11.80
N PRO A 432 6.30 -5.48 -11.28
CA PRO A 432 7.24 -6.30 -12.04
C PRO A 432 6.57 -7.63 -12.44
N GLY A 433 6.63 -7.95 -13.73
CA GLY A 433 6.06 -9.18 -14.27
C GLY A 433 6.75 -9.58 -15.56
N PRO A 434 6.57 -10.83 -16.02
CA PRO A 434 7.10 -11.26 -17.29
C PRO A 434 6.55 -10.36 -18.41
N ALA A 435 7.43 -9.89 -19.29
CA ALA A 435 6.99 -9.19 -20.48
C ALA A 435 6.12 -10.14 -21.31
N PRO A 436 5.00 -9.67 -21.90
CA PRO A 436 4.19 -10.50 -22.77
C PRO A 436 5.02 -11.02 -23.94
N GLU A 437 4.65 -12.20 -24.45
CA GLU A 437 5.22 -12.70 -25.69
C GLU A 437 4.98 -11.69 -26.81
N ARG A 438 6.07 -11.07 -27.29
CA ARG A 438 5.99 -10.14 -28.41
C ARG A 438 5.87 -10.93 -29.70
N ARG A 439 4.77 -10.74 -30.41
CA ARG A 439 4.59 -11.28 -31.77
C ARG A 439 5.34 -10.40 -32.78
N PRO A 440 5.92 -10.97 -33.85
CA PRO A 440 6.48 -10.19 -34.95
C PRO A 440 5.42 -9.26 -35.55
N GLU A 441 5.79 -7.99 -35.75
CA GLU A 441 4.95 -6.99 -36.40
C GLU A 441 5.14 -7.02 -37.92
N LEU A 442 6.34 -7.38 -38.41
CA LEU A 442 6.69 -7.37 -39.83
C LEU A 442 6.55 -8.75 -40.50
N PRO A 443 6.26 -8.77 -41.81
CA PRO A 443 6.29 -9.98 -42.63
C PRO A 443 7.64 -10.73 -42.56
N PRO A 444 7.63 -12.08 -42.50
CA PRO A 444 8.85 -12.89 -42.38
C PRO A 444 9.87 -12.65 -43.50
N GLU A 445 9.43 -12.39 -44.74
CA GLU A 445 10.33 -12.16 -45.87
C GLU A 445 11.15 -10.87 -45.73
N LEU A 446 10.56 -9.80 -45.20
CA LEU A 446 11.25 -8.53 -44.93
C LEU A 446 12.30 -8.72 -43.84
N LEU A 447 11.91 -9.40 -42.75
CA LEU A 447 12.81 -9.70 -41.64
C LEU A 447 13.99 -10.58 -42.10
N ALA A 448 13.72 -11.59 -42.93
CA ALA A 448 14.75 -12.51 -43.39
C ALA A 448 15.77 -11.83 -44.33
N SER A 449 15.31 -10.96 -45.25
CA SER A 449 16.21 -10.15 -46.09
C SER A 449 17.00 -9.13 -45.26
N ALA A 450 16.38 -8.49 -44.25
CA ALA A 450 17.06 -7.53 -43.38
C ALA A 450 18.10 -8.19 -42.46
N LEU A 451 17.80 -9.37 -41.90
CA LEU A 451 18.72 -10.10 -41.01
C LEU A 451 20.00 -10.51 -41.74
N VAL A 452 19.85 -11.05 -42.96
CA VAL A 452 20.96 -11.56 -43.79
C VAL A 452 21.70 -10.41 -44.49
N GLY A 453 20.99 -9.34 -44.81
CA GLY A 453 21.47 -8.19 -45.57
C GLY A 453 21.14 -8.31 -47.06
N THR A 454 20.70 -7.22 -47.68
CA THR A 454 20.28 -7.24 -49.10
C THR A 454 21.40 -7.56 -50.08
N ASN A 455 22.67 -7.39 -49.69
CA ASN A 455 23.82 -7.84 -50.49
C ASN A 455 23.86 -9.37 -50.68
N ARG A 456 23.41 -10.12 -49.67
CA ARG A 456 23.46 -11.58 -49.65
C ARG A 456 22.11 -12.20 -49.97
N ARG A 457 21.02 -11.53 -49.59
CA ARG A 457 19.64 -11.90 -49.91
C ARG A 457 18.90 -10.70 -50.49
N PRO A 458 18.99 -10.45 -51.81
CA PRO A 458 18.34 -9.32 -52.46
C PRO A 458 16.84 -9.26 -52.16
N TRP A 459 16.33 -8.04 -51.95
CA TRP A 459 14.91 -7.78 -51.86
C TRP A 459 14.34 -7.58 -53.26
N THR A 460 13.24 -8.27 -53.59
CA THR A 460 12.64 -8.28 -54.94
C THR A 460 11.34 -7.48 -55.04
N GLY A 461 10.94 -6.80 -53.96
CA GLY A 461 9.77 -5.91 -53.97
C GLY A 461 10.00 -4.66 -54.82
N LYS A 462 8.91 -4.00 -55.19
CA LYS A 462 8.93 -2.78 -56.02
C LYS A 462 9.61 -1.60 -55.31
N ASP A 463 9.37 -1.46 -54.01
CA ASP A 463 9.93 -0.40 -53.16
C ASP A 463 11.19 -0.88 -52.44
N SER A 464 11.95 0.05 -51.84
CA SER A 464 13.07 -0.34 -50.97
C SER A 464 12.59 -1.18 -49.78
N LEU A 465 13.46 -2.03 -49.22
CA LEU A 465 13.08 -2.90 -48.10
C LEU A 465 12.54 -2.10 -46.92
N LEU A 466 13.16 -0.95 -46.60
CA LEU A 466 12.72 -0.09 -45.51
C LEU A 466 11.38 0.60 -45.80
N ASP A 467 11.12 1.00 -47.05
CA ASP A 467 9.81 1.58 -47.41
C ASP A 467 8.70 0.51 -47.32
N ALA A 468 8.96 -0.69 -47.82
CA ALA A 468 8.05 -1.83 -47.69
C ALA A 468 7.78 -2.20 -46.23
N ALA A 469 8.83 -2.21 -45.39
CA ALA A 469 8.70 -2.43 -43.95
C ALA A 469 7.91 -1.31 -43.25
N ALA A 470 8.08 -0.05 -43.66
CA ALA A 470 7.34 1.08 -43.08
C ALA A 470 5.84 0.93 -43.37
N VAL A 471 5.46 0.64 -44.63
CA VAL A 471 4.06 0.41 -45.01
C VAL A 471 3.48 -0.79 -44.27
N ALA A 472 4.22 -1.91 -44.21
CA ALA A 472 3.77 -3.10 -43.50
C ALA A 472 3.55 -2.84 -42.00
N LEU A 473 4.48 -2.14 -41.35
CA LEU A 473 4.40 -1.78 -39.94
C LEU A 473 3.23 -0.85 -39.66
N THR A 474 3.07 0.23 -40.45
CA THR A 474 1.97 1.18 -40.28
C THR A 474 0.61 0.50 -40.49
N ARG A 475 0.49 -0.38 -41.50
CA ARG A 475 -0.73 -1.19 -41.69
C ARG A 475 -0.99 -2.11 -40.51
N ARG A 476 0.03 -2.79 -39.98
CA ARG A 476 -0.12 -3.67 -38.82
C ARG A 476 -0.55 -2.92 -37.55
N ARG A 477 0.02 -1.73 -37.31
CA ARG A 477 -0.29 -0.90 -36.14
C ARG A 477 -1.65 -0.22 -36.26
N ALA A 478 -2.03 0.25 -37.44
CA ALA A 478 -3.35 0.84 -37.68
C ALA A 478 -4.46 -0.22 -37.75
N GLY A 479 -4.17 -1.43 -38.23
CA GLY A 479 -5.14 -2.50 -38.43
C GLY A 479 -5.38 -3.40 -37.20
N VAL A 480 -5.16 -2.88 -35.98
CA VAL A 480 -5.43 -3.66 -34.78
C VAL A 480 -6.93 -3.74 -34.53
N LEU A 481 -7.44 -4.97 -34.49
CA LEU A 481 -8.81 -5.28 -34.09
C LEU A 481 -8.82 -5.76 -32.64
N PRO A 482 -9.94 -5.59 -31.91
CA PRO A 482 -10.08 -6.18 -30.59
C PRO A 482 -9.95 -7.71 -30.67
N GLY A 483 -9.40 -8.30 -29.61
CA GLY A 483 -9.45 -9.74 -29.38
C GLY A 483 -10.86 -10.19 -28.98
N SER A 484 -11.08 -11.50 -28.95
CA SER A 484 -12.32 -12.12 -28.49
C SER A 484 -12.01 -13.38 -27.68
N GLY A 485 -13.00 -13.89 -26.95
CA GLY A 485 -12.86 -15.13 -26.16
C GLY A 485 -12.19 -14.95 -24.79
N HIS A 486 -12.04 -13.71 -24.33
CA HIS A 486 -11.62 -13.39 -22.97
C HIS A 486 -12.86 -13.18 -22.09
N GLU A 487 -12.92 -13.87 -20.96
CA GLU A 487 -14.06 -13.79 -20.05
C GLU A 487 -13.82 -12.69 -19.01
N ALA A 488 -14.78 -11.77 -18.90
CA ALA A 488 -14.79 -10.77 -17.86
C ALA A 488 -14.91 -11.43 -16.48
N VAL A 489 -14.19 -10.92 -15.49
CA VAL A 489 -14.34 -11.41 -14.11
C VAL A 489 -15.78 -11.13 -13.65
N PRO A 490 -16.50 -12.13 -13.10
CA PRO A 490 -17.88 -11.94 -12.67
C PRO A 490 -17.97 -10.96 -11.50
N ALA A 491 -19.00 -10.12 -11.50
CA ALA A 491 -19.27 -9.19 -10.41
C ALA A 491 -19.35 -9.89 -9.06
N THR A 492 -18.82 -9.24 -8.01
CA THR A 492 -18.98 -9.77 -6.65
C THR A 492 -20.46 -9.87 -6.26
N PRO A 493 -20.80 -10.71 -5.27
CA PRO A 493 -22.04 -10.57 -4.54
C PRO A 493 -22.11 -9.25 -3.77
N ALA A 494 -23.26 -8.57 -3.83
CA ALA A 494 -23.51 -7.32 -3.10
C ALA A 494 -23.22 -7.48 -1.59
N GLU A 495 -22.71 -6.40 -0.98
CA GLU A 495 -22.44 -6.35 0.47
C GLU A 495 -23.74 -6.48 1.27
N THR A 496 -23.68 -7.15 2.41
CA THR A 496 -24.81 -7.29 3.34
C THR A 496 -24.80 -6.26 4.47
N GLU A 497 -23.62 -5.77 4.83
CA GLU A 497 -23.43 -4.76 5.87
C GLU A 497 -23.12 -3.40 5.24
N GLY A 498 -23.44 -2.32 5.95
CA GLY A 498 -23.06 -0.97 5.52
C GLY A 498 -21.54 -0.75 5.55
N PRO A 499 -21.01 0.22 4.79
CA PRO A 499 -19.61 0.57 4.86
C PRO A 499 -19.28 1.17 6.23
N LEU A 500 -18.02 0.99 6.66
CA LEU A 500 -17.48 1.76 7.78
C LEU A 500 -17.53 3.27 7.45
N PRO A 501 -17.57 4.15 8.48
CA PRO A 501 -17.58 5.60 8.28
C PRO A 501 -16.45 6.05 7.35
N SER A 502 -16.75 6.99 6.45
CA SER A 502 -15.77 7.49 5.47
C SER A 502 -14.50 8.02 6.13
N ALA A 503 -14.62 8.72 7.27
CA ALA A 503 -13.48 9.19 8.05
C ALA A 503 -12.56 8.04 8.51
N ALA A 504 -13.15 6.95 9.03
CA ALA A 504 -12.39 5.75 9.42
C ALA A 504 -11.73 5.07 8.20
N GLY A 505 -12.42 5.03 7.06
CA GLY A 505 -11.88 4.53 5.80
C GLY A 505 -10.68 5.34 5.28
N THR A 506 -10.76 6.67 5.36
CA THR A 506 -9.65 7.58 5.07
C THR A 506 -8.47 7.34 6.02
N ARG A 507 -8.75 7.19 7.31
CA ARG A 507 -7.74 6.88 8.35
C ARG A 507 -7.00 5.59 8.05
N LEU A 508 -7.72 4.55 7.65
CA LEU A 508 -7.14 3.27 7.23
C LEU A 508 -6.15 3.43 6.07
N LEU A 509 -6.54 4.17 5.02
CA LEU A 509 -5.67 4.43 3.87
C LEU A 509 -4.39 5.18 4.28
N ARG A 510 -4.47 6.09 5.27
CA ARG A 510 -3.30 6.77 5.84
C ARG A 510 -2.37 5.82 6.59
N ILE A 511 -2.94 4.91 7.38
CA ILE A 511 -2.19 3.87 8.11
C ILE A 511 -1.46 2.94 7.12
N LEU A 512 -2.17 2.42 6.11
CA LEU A 512 -1.60 1.55 5.07
C LEU A 512 -0.54 2.25 4.23
N GLY A 513 -0.72 3.56 4.02
CA GLY A 513 0.26 4.45 3.40
C GLY A 513 1.53 4.70 4.22
N GLY A 514 1.60 4.19 5.46
CA GLY A 514 2.71 4.38 6.39
C GLY A 514 2.84 5.82 6.89
N ALA A 515 1.74 6.56 6.90
CA ALA A 515 1.72 7.98 7.20
C ALA A 515 1.00 8.29 8.51
N VAL A 516 1.60 7.76 9.57
CA VAL A 516 1.19 7.95 10.95
C VAL A 516 2.30 8.71 11.70
N PRO A 517 1.98 9.44 12.77
CA PRO A 517 2.98 9.92 13.72
C PRO A 517 3.87 8.75 14.19
N GLY A 518 5.17 8.98 14.41
CA GLY A 518 6.10 7.91 14.84
C GLY A 518 6.60 6.95 13.75
N GLY A 519 6.06 7.00 12.53
CA GLY A 519 6.62 6.31 11.36
C GLY A 519 6.11 4.88 11.14
N ALA A 520 6.80 4.12 10.28
CA ALA A 520 6.29 2.86 9.72
C ALA A 520 6.09 1.74 10.75
N GLN A 521 6.97 1.66 11.76
CA GLN A 521 6.85 0.65 12.82
C GLN A 521 5.56 0.84 13.63
N LEU A 522 5.21 2.09 13.93
CA LEU A 522 3.97 2.42 14.62
C LEU A 522 2.73 2.13 13.77
N ALA A 523 2.85 2.26 12.44
CA ALA A 523 1.73 2.04 11.53
C ALA A 523 1.18 0.61 11.60
N GLN A 524 2.03 -0.38 11.82
CA GLN A 524 1.60 -1.78 11.97
C GLN A 524 0.78 -1.98 13.24
N GLU A 525 1.20 -1.40 14.36
CA GLU A 525 0.48 -1.52 15.63
C GLU A 525 -0.83 -0.71 15.61
N LEU A 526 -0.81 0.47 15.00
CA LEU A 526 -2.02 1.26 14.77
C LEU A 526 -3.00 0.54 13.84
N LEU A 527 -2.52 -0.19 12.84
CA LEU A 527 -3.37 -1.03 11.99
C LEU A 527 -4.06 -2.13 12.81
N THR A 528 -3.35 -2.78 13.73
CA THR A 528 -3.93 -3.78 14.64
C THR A 528 -5.04 -3.15 15.49
N GLN A 529 -4.80 -1.99 16.09
CA GLN A 529 -5.81 -1.28 16.91
C GLN A 529 -7.01 -0.81 16.07
N TRP A 530 -6.75 -0.29 14.86
CA TRP A 530 -7.81 0.13 13.94
C TRP A 530 -8.70 -1.04 13.54
N LEU A 531 -8.11 -2.19 13.19
CA LEU A 531 -8.86 -3.39 12.79
C LEU A 531 -9.66 -3.96 13.94
N ALA A 532 -9.12 -3.96 15.17
CA ALA A 532 -9.86 -4.39 16.35
C ALA A 532 -11.10 -3.51 16.58
N ALA A 533 -10.94 -2.19 16.59
CA ALA A 533 -12.05 -1.24 16.77
C ALA A 533 -13.08 -1.33 15.62
N ALA A 534 -12.62 -1.52 14.38
CA ALA A 534 -13.49 -1.68 13.22
C ALA A 534 -14.29 -2.99 13.28
N ALA A 535 -13.65 -4.08 13.72
CA ALA A 535 -14.31 -5.38 13.89
C ALA A 535 -15.36 -5.36 15.01
N GLU A 536 -15.12 -4.62 16.10
CA GLU A 536 -16.11 -4.39 17.16
C GLU A 536 -17.31 -3.58 16.68
N ARG A 537 -17.07 -2.55 15.87
CA ARG A 537 -18.13 -1.72 15.28
C ARG A 537 -19.03 -2.49 14.30
N GLY A 538 -18.42 -3.33 13.47
CA GLY A 538 -19.09 -3.98 12.32
C GLY A 538 -19.17 -3.08 11.08
N GLY A 539 -19.37 -3.69 9.92
CA GLY A 539 -19.28 -3.05 8.59
C GLY A 539 -18.00 -3.41 7.83
N HIS A 540 -17.92 -2.94 6.59
CA HIS A 540 -16.82 -3.28 5.68
C HIS A 540 -15.91 -2.09 5.36
N VAL A 541 -14.63 -2.39 5.11
CA VAL A 541 -13.60 -1.41 4.71
C VAL A 541 -13.87 -0.83 3.31
N PRO A 542 -13.37 0.37 2.99
CA PRO A 542 -13.45 0.91 1.63
C PRO A 542 -12.81 -0.05 0.63
N PRO A 543 -13.44 -0.30 -0.53
CA PRO A 543 -12.91 -1.28 -1.49
C PRO A 543 -11.47 -0.97 -1.94
N ALA A 544 -11.14 0.30 -2.14
CA ALA A 544 -9.80 0.74 -2.52
C ALA A 544 -8.69 0.34 -1.53
N ALA A 545 -9.02 0.09 -0.25
CA ALA A 545 -8.06 -0.34 0.77
C ALA A 545 -7.76 -1.85 0.73
N LEU A 546 -8.63 -2.66 0.11
CA LEU A 546 -8.56 -4.12 0.20
C LEU A 546 -7.26 -4.72 -0.34
N PRO A 547 -6.73 -4.35 -1.52
CA PRO A 547 -5.48 -4.94 -2.00
C PRO A 547 -4.31 -4.74 -1.02
N ALA A 548 -4.19 -3.54 -0.46
CA ALA A 548 -3.15 -3.22 0.52
C ALA A 548 -3.37 -3.94 1.87
N LEU A 549 -4.63 -4.08 2.31
CA LEU A 549 -4.97 -4.85 3.50
C LEU A 549 -4.68 -6.33 3.37
N LEU A 550 -5.06 -6.93 2.23
CA LEU A 550 -4.83 -8.35 1.99
C LEU A 550 -3.33 -8.67 1.93
N ASP A 551 -2.53 -7.77 1.35
CA ASP A 551 -1.07 -7.85 1.42
C ASP A 551 -0.52 -7.63 2.83
N ALA A 552 -1.16 -6.80 3.67
CA ALA A 552 -0.78 -6.64 5.08
C ALA A 552 -1.05 -7.92 5.88
N GLY A 553 -2.22 -8.54 5.74
CA GLY A 553 -2.56 -9.81 6.41
C GLY A 553 -1.76 -11.00 5.87
N ARG A 554 -1.31 -10.97 4.61
CA ARG A 554 -0.31 -11.93 4.10
C ARG A 554 0.98 -11.87 4.90
N ARG A 555 1.47 -10.65 5.20
CA ARG A 555 2.74 -10.40 5.90
C ARG A 555 2.65 -10.55 7.41
N ASN A 556 1.46 -10.36 7.98
CA ASN A 556 1.23 -10.41 9.42
C ASN A 556 -0.01 -11.23 9.75
N SER A 557 0.16 -12.39 10.39
CA SER A 557 -0.96 -13.25 10.78
C SER A 557 -1.78 -12.69 11.93
N THR A 558 -1.23 -11.81 12.78
CA THR A 558 -1.93 -11.33 13.99
C THR A 558 -3.15 -10.48 13.68
N VAL A 559 -3.16 -9.80 12.54
CA VAL A 559 -4.27 -8.93 12.12
C VAL A 559 -5.37 -9.67 11.37
N ARG A 560 -5.13 -10.93 10.97
CA ARG A 560 -6.03 -11.68 10.08
C ARG A 560 -7.44 -11.88 10.67
N PRO A 561 -7.62 -12.24 11.95
CA PRO A 561 -8.97 -12.45 12.49
C PRO A 561 -9.82 -11.17 12.45
N ALA A 562 -9.25 -10.03 12.88
CA ALA A 562 -9.95 -8.75 12.86
C ALA A 562 -10.20 -8.25 11.43
N LEU A 563 -9.21 -8.40 10.53
CA LEU A 563 -9.35 -8.06 9.11
C LEU A 563 -10.45 -8.87 8.43
N ALA A 564 -10.52 -10.16 8.72
CA ALA A 564 -11.54 -11.04 8.14
C ALA A 564 -12.97 -10.60 8.47
N ARG A 565 -13.19 -9.98 9.63
CA ARG A 565 -14.49 -9.42 10.03
C ARG A 565 -14.90 -8.16 9.27
N VAL A 566 -13.95 -7.40 8.72
CA VAL A 566 -14.21 -6.11 8.06
C VAL A 566 -13.90 -6.13 6.55
N ALA A 567 -13.39 -7.24 6.01
CA ALA A 567 -13.04 -7.36 4.60
C ALA A 567 -14.27 -7.32 3.65
N GLY A 568 -15.44 -7.65 4.17
CA GLY A 568 -16.68 -7.76 3.40
C GLY A 568 -16.63 -8.87 2.35
N ARG A 569 -17.70 -8.97 1.56
CA ARG A 569 -17.81 -9.92 0.45
C ARG A 569 -16.84 -9.59 -0.67
N ARG A 570 -16.56 -8.31 -0.89
CA ARG A 570 -15.53 -7.82 -1.81
C ARG A 570 -14.16 -8.41 -1.51
N GLY A 571 -13.76 -8.40 -0.23
CA GLY A 571 -12.48 -8.96 0.20
C GLY A 571 -12.41 -10.48 -0.01
N ALA A 572 -13.46 -11.20 0.36
CA ALA A 572 -13.55 -12.65 0.13
C ALA A 572 -13.51 -13.02 -1.37
N TRP A 573 -14.20 -12.26 -2.22
CA TRP A 573 -14.18 -12.42 -3.67
C TRP A 573 -12.78 -12.17 -4.26
N LEU A 574 -12.09 -11.11 -3.83
CA LEU A 574 -10.68 -10.85 -4.21
C LEU A 574 -9.75 -12.00 -3.77
N ALA A 575 -9.92 -12.49 -2.55
CA ALA A 575 -9.15 -13.62 -2.01
C ALA A 575 -9.40 -14.94 -2.75
N GLY A 576 -10.56 -15.09 -3.41
CA GLY A 576 -10.87 -16.22 -4.28
C GLY A 576 -10.07 -16.21 -5.60
N MET A 577 -9.63 -15.04 -6.07
CA MET A 577 -8.93 -14.89 -7.36
C MET A 577 -7.40 -14.96 -7.22
N ARG A 578 -6.85 -14.60 -6.06
CA ARG A 578 -5.39 -14.58 -5.82
C ARG A 578 -4.99 -15.52 -4.70
N GLY A 579 -4.18 -16.54 -5.03
CA GLY A 579 -3.74 -17.56 -4.07
C GLY A 579 -3.00 -17.01 -2.84
N ASP A 580 -2.24 -15.91 -2.99
CA ASP A 580 -1.54 -15.23 -1.90
C ASP A 580 -2.48 -14.67 -0.80
N TRP A 581 -3.76 -14.48 -1.13
CA TRP A 581 -4.79 -13.94 -0.23
C TRP A 581 -5.75 -15.01 0.28
N ARG A 582 -5.54 -16.29 -0.07
CA ARG A 582 -6.40 -17.43 0.32
C ARG A 582 -6.58 -17.54 1.83
N TRP A 583 -5.60 -17.10 2.62
CA TRP A 583 -5.67 -17.07 4.08
C TRP A 583 -6.93 -16.36 4.60
N LEU A 584 -7.46 -15.37 3.86
CA LEU A 584 -8.69 -14.68 4.27
C LEU A 584 -9.86 -15.65 4.31
N ARG A 585 -9.93 -16.63 3.41
CA ARG A 585 -11.02 -17.62 3.41
C ARG A 585 -10.91 -18.61 4.57
N ASP A 586 -9.70 -18.86 5.05
CA ASP A 586 -9.47 -19.71 6.23
C ASP A 586 -9.82 -18.96 7.54
N GLU A 587 -9.75 -17.63 7.54
CA GLU A 587 -9.94 -16.75 8.71
C GLU A 587 -11.33 -16.11 8.76
N ALA A 588 -11.94 -15.86 7.59
CA ALA A 588 -13.29 -15.33 7.42
C ALA A 588 -14.29 -16.40 7.81
N THR A 589 -14.41 -16.57 9.13
CA THR A 589 -15.55 -17.13 9.82
C THR A 589 -16.73 -16.22 9.56
N VAL A 590 -17.29 -16.30 8.36
CA VAL A 590 -18.64 -15.78 8.12
C VAL A 590 -19.53 -16.56 9.08
N ILE A 591 -20.33 -15.87 9.89
CA ILE A 591 -21.39 -16.50 10.70
C ILE A 591 -22.38 -17.10 9.70
N VAL A 592 -22.14 -18.33 9.27
CA VAL A 592 -22.97 -19.06 8.31
C VAL A 592 -23.17 -20.45 8.86
N ALA A 593 -24.43 -20.85 8.97
CA ALA A 593 -24.78 -22.25 8.99
C ALA A 593 -24.33 -22.87 7.67
N LEU A 594 -23.23 -23.62 7.67
CA LEU A 594 -22.80 -24.40 6.51
C LEU A 594 -23.93 -25.38 6.16
N PRO A 595 -24.51 -25.32 4.95
CA PRO A 595 -25.57 -26.26 4.55
C PRO A 595 -25.05 -27.70 4.46
N ASP A 596 -23.76 -27.88 4.12
CA ASP A 596 -23.09 -29.16 4.02
C ASP A 596 -21.66 -29.08 4.62
N TRP A 597 -21.42 -29.85 5.68
CA TRP A 597 -20.11 -29.95 6.34
C TRP A 597 -18.99 -30.38 5.39
N HIS A 598 -19.24 -31.32 4.48
CA HIS A 598 -18.18 -31.97 3.69
C HIS A 598 -17.63 -31.10 2.56
N THR A 599 -18.36 -30.04 2.18
CA THR A 599 -17.94 -29.11 1.10
C THR A 599 -17.24 -27.86 1.62
N GLY A 600 -17.29 -27.62 2.94
CA GLY A 600 -16.73 -26.44 3.57
C GLY A 600 -15.20 -26.45 3.63
N SER A 601 -14.59 -25.27 3.49
CA SER A 601 -13.18 -25.06 3.81
C SER A 601 -12.90 -25.36 5.30
N SER A 602 -11.64 -25.56 5.67
CA SER A 602 -11.24 -25.77 7.08
C SER A 602 -11.73 -24.62 7.99
N GLY A 603 -11.61 -23.37 7.53
CA GLY A 603 -12.08 -22.18 8.26
C GLY A 603 -13.61 -22.09 8.36
N GLU A 604 -14.32 -22.36 7.27
CA GLU A 604 -15.79 -22.39 7.24
C GLU A 604 -16.32 -23.46 8.23
N ARG A 605 -15.69 -24.64 8.24
CA ARG A 605 -16.01 -25.73 9.16
C ARG A 605 -15.76 -25.36 10.63
N VAL A 606 -14.64 -24.71 10.95
CA VAL A 606 -14.38 -24.16 12.30
C VAL A 606 -15.45 -23.13 12.69
N GLY A 607 -15.79 -22.19 11.80
CA GLY A 607 -16.82 -21.18 12.07
C GLY A 607 -18.20 -21.76 12.34
N HIS A 608 -18.62 -22.74 11.53
CA HIS A 608 -19.86 -23.46 11.74
C HIS A 608 -19.86 -24.25 13.06
N LEU A 609 -18.76 -24.94 13.38
CA LEU A 609 -18.62 -25.68 14.63
C LEU A 609 -18.68 -24.74 15.84
N THR A 610 -17.98 -23.60 15.81
CA THR A 610 -18.06 -22.59 16.87
C THR A 610 -19.49 -22.06 17.04
N HIS A 611 -20.20 -21.78 15.95
CA HIS A 611 -21.60 -21.35 16.02
C HIS A 611 -22.53 -22.41 16.61
N LEU A 612 -22.37 -23.68 16.22
CA LEU A 612 -23.07 -24.79 16.87
C LEU A 612 -22.73 -24.84 18.36
N ARG A 613 -21.46 -24.66 18.72
CA ARG A 613 -21.03 -24.65 20.13
C ARG A 613 -21.59 -23.49 20.95
N GLU A 614 -21.91 -22.36 20.34
CA GLU A 614 -22.59 -21.23 21.00
C GLU A 614 -24.09 -21.49 21.22
N THR A 615 -24.73 -22.23 20.30
CA THR A 615 -26.20 -22.37 20.25
C THR A 615 -26.70 -23.72 20.79
N ASP A 616 -26.01 -24.80 20.44
CA ASP A 616 -26.24 -26.19 20.88
C ASP A 616 -24.89 -26.94 21.01
N PRO A 617 -24.22 -26.84 22.17
CA PRO A 617 -22.93 -27.49 22.41
C PRO A 617 -22.93 -28.99 22.14
N ALA A 618 -24.01 -29.69 22.46
CA ALA A 618 -24.14 -31.13 22.27
C ALA A 618 -24.10 -31.47 20.78
N ARG A 619 -24.83 -30.73 19.93
CA ARG A 619 -24.83 -30.94 18.50
C ARG A 619 -23.46 -30.72 17.86
N GLY A 620 -22.73 -29.70 18.31
CA GLY A 620 -21.36 -29.44 17.86
C GLY A 620 -20.41 -30.60 18.19
N ARG A 621 -20.51 -31.15 19.42
CA ARG A 621 -19.72 -32.33 19.82
C ARG A 621 -20.10 -33.57 19.03
N GLU A 622 -21.39 -33.86 18.86
CA GLU A 622 -21.88 -35.01 18.08
C GLU A 622 -21.40 -34.97 16.63
N LEU A 623 -21.44 -33.80 15.99
CA LEU A 623 -20.93 -33.61 14.63
C LEU A 623 -19.44 -33.98 14.57
N LEU A 624 -18.63 -33.42 15.47
CA LEU A 624 -17.19 -33.68 15.50
C LEU A 624 -16.88 -35.16 15.79
N GLU A 625 -17.58 -35.78 16.74
CA GLU A 625 -17.43 -37.20 17.03
C GLU A 625 -17.76 -38.09 15.83
N SER A 626 -18.79 -37.73 15.06
CA SER A 626 -19.23 -38.51 13.89
C SER A 626 -18.25 -38.46 12.71
N THR A 627 -17.54 -37.34 12.51
CA THR A 627 -16.61 -37.17 11.38
C THR A 627 -15.15 -37.40 11.75
N TRP A 628 -14.83 -37.49 13.05
CA TRP A 628 -13.46 -37.50 13.59
C TRP A 628 -12.47 -38.41 12.84
N ALA A 629 -12.90 -39.62 12.50
CA ALA A 629 -12.06 -40.63 11.84
C ALA A 629 -11.63 -40.22 10.43
N GLU A 630 -12.43 -39.40 9.74
CA GLU A 630 -12.21 -38.95 8.36
C GLU A 630 -11.35 -37.68 8.30
N GLU A 631 -11.30 -36.91 9.39
CA GLU A 631 -10.61 -35.62 9.41
C GLU A 631 -9.08 -35.76 9.41
N SER A 632 -8.42 -34.78 8.78
CA SER A 632 -6.96 -34.66 8.79
C SER A 632 -6.44 -34.32 10.19
N SER A 633 -5.16 -34.60 10.47
CA SER A 633 -4.55 -34.27 11.76
C SER A 633 -4.63 -32.79 12.12
N ASP A 634 -4.50 -31.93 11.12
CA ASP A 634 -4.44 -30.49 11.30
C ASP A 634 -5.86 -29.94 11.57
N ASP A 635 -6.85 -30.47 10.85
CA ASP A 635 -8.26 -30.15 11.09
C ASP A 635 -8.72 -30.66 12.46
N ARG A 636 -8.32 -31.86 12.89
CA ARG A 636 -8.63 -32.39 14.22
C ARG A 636 -8.19 -31.46 15.36
N ALA A 637 -6.94 -30.97 15.30
CA ALA A 637 -6.43 -30.04 16.31
C ALA A 637 -7.22 -28.72 16.31
N ARG A 638 -7.55 -28.20 15.12
CA ARG A 638 -8.36 -26.97 14.97
C ARG A 638 -9.79 -27.13 15.48
N PHE A 639 -10.45 -28.25 15.16
CA PHE A 639 -11.81 -28.53 15.59
C PHE A 639 -11.91 -28.80 17.09
N LEU A 640 -10.92 -29.45 17.70
CA LEU A 640 -10.82 -29.51 19.16
C LEU A 640 -10.77 -28.11 19.75
N GLY A 641 -9.97 -27.20 19.17
CA GLY A 641 -9.92 -25.81 19.59
C GLY A 641 -11.29 -25.12 19.65
N ALA A 642 -12.23 -25.46 18.75
CA ALA A 642 -13.58 -24.90 18.73
C ALA A 642 -14.44 -25.33 19.94
N LEU A 643 -14.15 -26.47 20.58
CA LEU A 643 -14.84 -26.93 21.80
C LEU A 643 -14.59 -26.03 23.01
N ALA A 644 -13.56 -25.16 22.96
CA ALA A 644 -13.35 -24.15 23.99
C ALA A 644 -14.59 -23.27 24.20
N THR A 645 -15.34 -23.02 23.13
CA THR A 645 -16.66 -22.39 23.21
C THR A 645 -17.69 -23.40 23.72
N GLY A 646 -18.41 -23.04 24.77
CA GLY A 646 -19.41 -23.92 25.41
C GLY A 646 -18.81 -25.15 26.12
N LEU A 647 -17.51 -25.16 26.44
CA LEU A 647 -16.81 -26.29 27.07
C LEU A 647 -17.50 -26.73 28.38
N SER A 648 -17.77 -28.03 28.50
CA SER A 648 -18.49 -28.63 29.64
C SER A 648 -17.99 -30.04 29.97
N LEU A 649 -18.46 -30.61 31.09
CA LEU A 649 -18.13 -31.98 31.48
C LEU A 649 -18.63 -33.04 30.49
N ASP A 650 -19.63 -32.72 29.66
CA ASP A 650 -20.09 -33.63 28.60
C ASP A 650 -19.05 -33.82 27.50
N ASP A 651 -18.07 -32.92 27.39
CA ASP A 651 -16.97 -33.01 26.43
C ASP A 651 -15.81 -33.90 26.94
N ASP A 652 -15.73 -34.14 28.26
CA ASP A 652 -14.63 -34.88 28.91
C ASP A 652 -14.40 -36.29 28.32
N PRO A 653 -15.43 -37.12 28.06
CA PRO A 653 -15.22 -38.45 27.47
C PRO A 653 -14.64 -38.42 26.06
N PHE A 654 -14.95 -37.39 25.26
CA PHE A 654 -14.40 -37.23 23.93
C PHE A 654 -12.96 -36.72 23.99
N LEU A 655 -12.69 -35.72 24.83
CA LEU A 655 -11.33 -35.18 25.03
C LEU A 655 -10.37 -36.23 25.61
N GLU A 656 -10.83 -37.08 26.52
CA GLU A 656 -10.05 -38.21 27.03
C GLU A 656 -9.67 -39.20 25.93
N ARG A 657 -10.57 -39.49 24.98
CA ARG A 657 -10.22 -40.30 23.79
C ARG A 657 -9.21 -39.59 22.89
N ALA A 658 -9.29 -38.28 22.76
CA ALA A 658 -8.37 -37.50 21.94
C ALA A 658 -6.93 -37.47 22.49
N LEU A 659 -6.72 -37.74 23.79
CA LEU A 659 -5.38 -37.94 24.37
C LEU A 659 -4.62 -39.12 23.76
N ASP A 660 -5.33 -40.06 23.14
CA ASP A 660 -4.75 -41.24 22.51
C ASP A 660 -4.54 -41.07 20.99
N ASP A 661 -4.77 -39.86 20.44
CA ASP A 661 -4.49 -39.58 19.01
C ASP A 661 -2.99 -39.73 18.70
N ARG A 662 -2.64 -40.15 17.48
CA ARG A 662 -1.24 -40.35 17.06
C ARG A 662 -0.47 -39.03 16.93
N ARG A 663 -1.16 -37.92 16.67
CA ARG A 663 -0.55 -36.61 16.43
C ARG A 663 -0.42 -35.82 17.72
N LYS A 664 0.75 -35.20 17.91
CA LYS A 664 1.09 -34.50 19.14
C LYS A 664 0.19 -33.30 19.37
N GLU A 665 -0.07 -32.56 18.29
CA GLU A 665 -0.84 -31.31 18.29
C GLU A 665 -2.30 -31.56 18.72
N VAL A 666 -2.87 -32.70 18.32
CA VAL A 666 -4.23 -33.12 18.71
C VAL A 666 -4.27 -33.45 20.20
N ARG A 667 -3.28 -34.22 20.70
CA ARG A 667 -3.17 -34.53 22.14
C ARG A 667 -2.98 -33.27 22.98
N GLU A 668 -2.15 -32.33 22.53
CA GLU A 668 -1.93 -31.05 23.22
C GLU A 668 -3.19 -30.19 23.27
N ALA A 669 -3.97 -30.13 22.18
CA ALA A 669 -5.26 -29.43 22.17
C ALA A 669 -6.26 -30.05 23.17
N ALA A 670 -6.33 -31.38 23.25
CA ALA A 670 -7.17 -32.07 24.23
C ALA A 670 -6.71 -31.82 25.69
N LEU A 671 -5.40 -31.89 25.95
CA LEU A 671 -4.82 -31.60 27.27
C LEU A 671 -5.13 -30.17 27.74
N ASP A 672 -5.02 -29.19 26.85
CA ASP A 672 -5.30 -27.78 27.17
C ASP A 672 -6.76 -27.57 27.60
N LEU A 673 -7.71 -28.19 26.89
CA LEU A 673 -9.13 -28.13 27.24
C LEU A 673 -9.43 -28.87 28.55
N LEU A 674 -8.90 -30.07 28.74
CA LEU A 674 -9.09 -30.86 29.97
C LEU A 674 -8.53 -30.17 31.21
N ARG A 675 -7.40 -29.44 31.08
CA ARG A 675 -6.82 -28.66 32.19
C ARG A 675 -7.70 -27.47 32.59
N ARG A 676 -8.40 -26.85 31.62
CA ARG A 676 -9.31 -25.73 31.86
C ARG A 676 -10.66 -26.16 32.44
N LEU A 677 -11.09 -27.40 32.19
CA LEU A 677 -12.39 -27.92 32.60
C LEU A 677 -12.41 -28.37 34.09
N PRO A 678 -13.10 -27.67 35.00
CA PRO A 678 -13.19 -28.08 36.40
C PRO A 678 -13.90 -29.43 36.52
N GLY A 679 -13.33 -30.35 37.28
CA GLY A 679 -13.89 -31.69 37.47
C GLY A 679 -13.53 -32.71 36.38
N SER A 680 -12.68 -32.35 35.40
CA SER A 680 -12.20 -33.31 34.39
C SER A 680 -11.46 -34.49 35.02
N GLN A 681 -11.54 -35.66 34.36
CA GLN A 681 -10.88 -36.86 34.85
C GLN A 681 -9.35 -36.66 34.95
N LEU A 682 -8.76 -35.96 33.98
CA LEU A 682 -7.35 -35.57 33.99
C LEU A 682 -6.97 -34.78 35.25
N ARG A 683 -7.74 -33.74 35.59
CA ARG A 683 -7.48 -32.92 36.79
C ARG A 683 -7.54 -33.74 38.06
N GLY A 684 -8.52 -34.64 38.18
CA GLY A 684 -8.65 -35.57 39.31
C GLY A 684 -7.42 -36.47 39.48
N ARG A 685 -6.97 -37.12 38.39
CA ARG A 685 -5.77 -37.98 38.42
C ARG A 685 -4.50 -37.21 38.80
N MET A 686 -4.34 -36.00 38.28
CA MET A 686 -3.15 -35.18 38.60
C MET A 686 -3.17 -34.66 40.03
N ALA A 687 -4.33 -34.30 40.57
CA ALA A 687 -4.47 -33.92 41.99
C ALA A 687 -4.11 -35.09 42.93
N GLU A 688 -4.64 -36.29 42.66
CA GLU A 688 -4.35 -37.50 43.46
C GLU A 688 -2.86 -37.84 43.47
N ARG A 689 -2.22 -37.79 42.28
CA ARG A 689 -0.77 -37.99 42.16
C ARG A 689 -0.01 -36.97 42.98
N ALA A 690 -0.30 -35.68 42.82
CA ALA A 690 0.41 -34.62 43.52
C ALA A 690 0.28 -34.71 45.06
N LEU A 691 -0.91 -35.01 45.58
CA LEU A 691 -1.15 -35.21 47.02
C LEU A 691 -0.50 -36.49 47.58
N THR A 692 -0.27 -37.49 46.72
CA THR A 692 0.49 -38.70 47.10
C THR A 692 1.97 -38.38 47.30
N LEU A 693 2.53 -37.53 46.43
CA LEU A 693 3.95 -37.15 46.46
C LEU A 693 4.25 -36.05 47.49
N VAL A 694 3.33 -35.11 47.70
CA VAL A 694 3.51 -33.93 48.56
C VAL A 694 2.46 -33.94 49.67
N ARG A 695 2.85 -34.43 50.85
CA ARG A 695 1.96 -34.55 52.01
C ARG A 695 2.27 -33.49 53.06
N ARG A 696 1.23 -32.82 53.55
CA ARG A 696 1.35 -31.90 54.68
C ARG A 696 1.26 -32.69 55.99
N GLU A 697 2.36 -32.73 56.73
CA GLU A 697 2.40 -33.31 58.07
C GLU A 697 2.04 -32.23 59.09
N ARG A 698 0.86 -32.36 59.72
CA ARG A 698 0.42 -31.47 60.80
C ARG A 698 1.03 -31.90 62.11
N ARG A 699 1.78 -31.02 62.78
CA ARG A 699 2.44 -31.35 64.04
C ARG A 699 1.66 -30.80 65.23
N LEU A 700 1.57 -31.61 66.29
CA LEU A 700 0.98 -31.22 67.57
C LEU A 700 1.83 -30.17 68.30
N VAL A 701 3.14 -30.15 68.07
CA VAL A 701 4.10 -29.17 68.61
C VAL A 701 5.09 -28.81 67.49
N GLY A 702 5.27 -27.51 67.24
CA GLY A 702 6.13 -26.97 66.16
C GLY A 702 5.35 -26.58 64.89
N ALA A 703 6.06 -26.08 63.88
CA ALA A 703 5.45 -25.71 62.59
C ALA A 703 5.15 -26.95 61.73
N ASP A 704 4.03 -26.91 61.00
CA ASP A 704 3.71 -27.86 59.93
C ASP A 704 4.85 -27.95 58.91
N ARG A 705 4.99 -29.10 58.24
CA ARG A 705 5.98 -29.27 57.15
C ARG A 705 5.44 -30.08 55.98
N LEU A 706 6.08 -29.93 54.83
CA LEU A 706 5.86 -30.81 53.67
C LEU A 706 6.79 -32.02 53.74
N VAL A 707 6.22 -33.20 53.58
CA VAL A 707 6.93 -34.45 53.32
C VAL A 707 6.78 -34.75 51.83
N VAL A 708 7.91 -34.82 51.13
CA VAL A 708 7.95 -35.00 49.68
C VAL A 708 8.59 -36.34 49.35
N THR A 709 7.91 -37.15 48.56
CA THR A 709 8.40 -38.43 48.05
C THR A 709 8.25 -38.41 46.53
N PRO A 710 9.26 -37.96 45.78
CA PRO A 710 9.18 -37.85 44.33
C PRO A 710 9.18 -39.23 43.67
N PRO A 711 8.60 -39.37 42.48
CA PRO A 711 8.63 -40.61 41.73
C PRO A 711 10.00 -40.84 41.10
N GLU A 712 10.36 -42.10 40.84
CA GLU A 712 11.67 -42.48 40.30
C GLU A 712 11.67 -42.59 38.77
N GLU A 713 10.52 -42.86 38.13
CA GLU A 713 10.41 -43.14 36.70
C GLU A 713 9.18 -42.50 36.05
N LEU A 714 9.27 -42.24 34.74
CA LEU A 714 8.17 -41.77 33.90
C LEU A 714 7.38 -42.95 33.33
N ASP A 715 6.21 -43.24 33.89
CA ASP A 715 5.32 -44.28 33.39
C ASP A 715 4.51 -43.84 32.14
N ALA A 716 3.76 -44.79 31.57
CA ALA A 716 2.94 -44.53 30.38
C ALA A 716 1.72 -43.63 30.68
N ALA A 717 1.19 -43.65 31.90
CA ALA A 717 0.02 -42.87 32.29
C ALA A 717 0.39 -41.38 32.45
N LEU A 718 1.55 -41.07 33.03
CA LEU A 718 2.10 -39.72 33.10
C LEU A 718 2.37 -39.14 31.71
N ARG A 719 2.90 -39.94 30.79
CA ARG A 719 3.10 -39.53 29.39
C ARG A 719 1.77 -39.20 28.70
N ARG A 720 0.75 -40.02 28.90
CA ARG A 720 -0.60 -39.78 28.36
C ARG A 720 -1.21 -38.49 28.91
N ASP A 721 -1.01 -38.22 30.20
CA ASP A 721 -1.53 -37.05 30.91
C ASP A 721 -0.65 -35.78 30.73
N GLY A 722 0.30 -35.81 29.78
CA GLY A 722 1.00 -34.63 29.30
C GLY A 722 2.29 -34.27 30.04
N VAL A 723 2.88 -35.19 30.81
CA VAL A 723 4.23 -35.02 31.36
C VAL A 723 5.26 -35.22 30.25
N ALA A 724 6.20 -34.27 30.12
CA ALA A 724 7.21 -34.27 29.06
C ALA A 724 8.04 -35.58 29.05
N SER A 725 8.66 -35.90 27.91
CA SER A 725 9.42 -37.16 27.75
C SER A 725 10.84 -37.12 28.31
N THR A 726 11.41 -35.94 28.56
CA THR A 726 12.81 -35.79 28.98
C THR A 726 13.01 -34.61 29.94
N PRO A 727 13.82 -34.77 31.01
CA PRO A 727 14.16 -33.68 31.93
C PRO A 727 15.06 -32.63 31.26
N ALA A 728 15.02 -31.40 31.78
CA ALA A 728 15.99 -30.38 31.41
C ALA A 728 17.40 -30.75 31.90
N ARG A 729 18.43 -30.32 31.16
CA ARG A 729 19.83 -30.65 31.44
C ARG A 729 20.21 -30.20 32.86
N GLY A 730 20.71 -31.13 33.67
CA GLY A 730 21.17 -30.87 35.04
C GLY A 730 20.09 -31.04 36.13
N ILE A 731 18.87 -31.45 35.78
CA ILE A 731 17.81 -31.76 36.75
C ILE A 731 17.69 -33.29 36.90
N GLY A 732 17.72 -33.78 38.15
CA GLY A 732 17.49 -35.19 38.45
C GLY A 732 16.07 -35.63 38.10
N VAL A 733 15.89 -36.89 37.69
CA VAL A 733 14.59 -37.42 37.21
C VAL A 733 13.47 -37.18 38.22
N GLY A 734 13.69 -37.47 39.51
CA GLY A 734 12.67 -37.27 40.54
C GLY A 734 12.30 -35.79 40.78
N ALA A 735 13.27 -34.87 40.72
CA ALA A 735 13.02 -33.44 40.85
C ALA A 735 12.19 -32.91 39.67
N TRP A 736 12.52 -33.34 38.46
CA TRP A 736 11.79 -32.97 37.25
C TRP A 736 10.37 -33.56 37.23
N LEU A 737 10.20 -34.85 37.55
CA LEU A 737 8.87 -35.46 37.61
C LEU A 737 7.99 -34.84 38.68
N LEU A 738 8.55 -34.52 39.85
CA LEU A 738 7.84 -33.79 40.90
C LEU A 738 7.36 -32.42 40.39
N GLU A 739 8.23 -31.67 39.71
CA GLU A 739 7.89 -30.38 39.11
C GLU A 739 6.73 -30.51 38.11
N GLU A 740 6.78 -31.47 37.19
CA GLU A 740 5.75 -31.68 36.16
C GLU A 740 4.42 -32.18 36.73
N ILE A 741 4.46 -33.06 37.74
CA ILE A 741 3.24 -33.55 38.39
C ILE A 741 2.55 -32.45 39.19
N VAL A 742 3.33 -31.64 39.93
CA VAL A 742 2.80 -30.46 40.63
C VAL A 742 2.27 -29.43 39.62
N ALA A 743 2.94 -29.23 38.49
CA ALA A 743 2.50 -28.33 37.42
C ALA A 743 1.17 -28.75 36.78
N GLY A 744 0.94 -30.06 36.64
CA GLY A 744 -0.30 -30.59 36.08
C GLY A 744 -1.45 -30.71 37.09
N ALA A 745 -1.18 -30.56 38.39
CA ALA A 745 -2.22 -30.60 39.42
C ALA A 745 -3.01 -29.28 39.49
N PRO A 746 -4.34 -29.34 39.61
CA PRO A 746 -5.19 -28.17 39.84
C PRO A 746 -4.72 -27.35 41.05
N LEU A 747 -4.65 -26.03 40.93
CA LEU A 747 -4.16 -25.18 42.02
C LEU A 747 -5.07 -25.17 43.26
N ASP A 748 -6.36 -25.43 43.07
CA ASP A 748 -7.36 -25.65 44.12
C ASP A 748 -7.14 -26.95 44.93
N THR A 749 -6.21 -27.83 44.50
CA THR A 749 -5.75 -28.99 45.27
C THR A 749 -4.97 -28.56 46.52
N TRP A 750 -4.36 -27.38 46.48
CA TRP A 750 -3.45 -26.90 47.51
C TRP A 750 -4.14 -25.93 48.48
N SER A 751 -3.54 -25.73 49.67
CA SER A 751 -3.94 -24.62 50.54
C SER A 751 -3.55 -23.28 49.93
N GLU A 752 -4.00 -22.17 50.54
CA GLU A 752 -3.64 -20.79 50.15
C GLU A 752 -2.14 -20.63 49.79
N PRO A 753 -1.81 -19.91 48.69
CA PRO A 753 -0.45 -19.81 48.16
C PRO A 753 0.59 -19.46 49.23
N ALA A 754 0.34 -18.41 50.02
CA ALA A 754 1.26 -17.94 51.06
C ALA A 754 1.53 -18.98 52.17
N THR A 755 0.62 -19.94 52.36
CA THR A 755 0.84 -21.06 53.28
C THR A 755 1.78 -22.08 52.65
N MET A 756 1.52 -22.47 51.40
CA MET A 756 2.32 -23.48 50.70
C MET A 756 3.75 -23.01 50.44
N LEU A 757 3.94 -21.76 50.02
CA LEU A 757 5.27 -21.17 49.82
C LEU A 757 6.08 -21.13 51.12
N ARG A 758 5.43 -20.82 52.25
CA ARG A 758 6.06 -20.83 53.57
C ARG A 758 6.46 -22.23 54.02
N LEU A 759 5.62 -23.24 53.74
CA LEU A 759 5.89 -24.63 54.08
C LEU A 759 6.97 -25.26 53.19
N ALA A 760 7.15 -24.77 51.97
CA ALA A 760 8.20 -25.21 51.06
C ALA A 760 9.58 -24.63 51.40
N ARG A 761 9.62 -23.45 52.05
CA ARG A 761 10.87 -22.76 52.39
C ARG A 761 11.78 -23.63 53.27
N GLY A 762 13.01 -23.86 52.81
CA GLY A 762 14.00 -24.67 53.50
C GLY A 762 13.78 -26.19 53.39
N ASN A 763 12.89 -26.63 52.51
CA ASN A 763 12.72 -28.05 52.17
C ASN A 763 13.74 -28.47 51.10
N ASP A 764 14.24 -29.71 51.16
CA ASP A 764 15.16 -30.25 50.15
C ASP A 764 14.58 -30.24 48.71
N TRP A 765 13.25 -30.22 48.60
CA TRP A 765 12.50 -30.17 47.34
C TRP A 765 11.87 -28.80 47.05
N GLU A 766 12.31 -27.73 47.72
CA GLU A 766 11.78 -26.38 47.55
C GLU A 766 11.75 -25.96 46.06
N THR A 767 12.87 -26.08 45.36
CA THR A 767 12.98 -25.60 43.97
C THR A 767 12.00 -26.30 43.00
N PRO A 768 11.89 -27.64 42.96
CA PRO A 768 10.87 -28.33 42.16
C PRO A 768 9.42 -27.95 42.51
N LEU A 769 9.11 -27.79 43.80
CA LEU A 769 7.77 -27.38 44.23
C LEU A 769 7.40 -25.98 43.73
N LEU A 770 8.31 -25.02 43.91
CA LEU A 770 8.11 -23.64 43.47
C LEU A 770 7.94 -23.55 41.95
N HIS A 771 8.75 -24.26 41.17
CA HIS A 771 8.60 -24.30 39.71
C HIS A 771 7.34 -25.02 39.26
N GLY A 772 6.93 -26.08 39.96
CA GLY A 772 5.69 -26.79 39.69
C GLY A 772 4.48 -25.88 39.88
N TRP A 773 4.36 -25.22 41.04
CA TRP A 773 3.28 -24.26 41.29
C TRP A 773 3.33 -23.06 40.34
N ALA A 774 4.51 -22.57 39.98
CA ALA A 774 4.64 -21.49 39.01
C ALA A 774 4.14 -21.90 37.62
N LYS A 775 4.53 -23.08 37.12
CA LYS A 775 4.00 -23.62 35.86
C LYS A 775 2.49 -23.84 35.92
N ALA A 776 1.98 -24.36 37.04
CA ALA A 776 0.54 -24.53 37.26
C ALA A 776 -0.19 -23.19 37.20
N ALA A 777 0.35 -22.13 37.84
CA ALA A 777 -0.22 -20.79 37.81
C ALA A 777 -0.25 -20.19 36.41
N VAL A 778 0.78 -20.43 35.60
CA VAL A 778 0.82 -20.01 34.19
C VAL A 778 -0.24 -20.73 33.36
N VAL A 779 -0.27 -22.06 33.43
CA VAL A 779 -1.17 -22.90 32.61
C VAL A 779 -2.64 -22.69 32.99
N GLN A 780 -2.93 -22.58 34.29
CA GLN A 780 -4.28 -22.38 34.81
C GLN A 780 -4.68 -20.90 34.88
N ARG A 781 -3.77 -19.99 34.54
CA ARG A 781 -3.93 -18.52 34.58
C ARG A 781 -4.41 -18.01 35.95
N ASP A 782 -3.80 -18.50 37.04
CA ASP A 782 -4.17 -18.13 38.42
C ASP A 782 -3.37 -16.92 38.92
N PRO A 783 -4.01 -15.75 39.11
CA PRO A 783 -3.32 -14.52 39.50
C PRO A 783 -2.89 -14.50 40.97
N ALA A 784 -3.58 -15.22 41.86
CA ALA A 784 -3.27 -15.23 43.29
C ALA A 784 -1.96 -15.99 43.55
N TRP A 785 -1.81 -17.15 42.92
CA TRP A 785 -0.55 -17.91 42.94
C TRP A 785 0.59 -17.16 42.24
N ALA A 786 0.32 -16.55 41.08
CA ALA A 786 1.33 -15.78 40.36
C ALA A 786 1.87 -14.61 41.20
N MET A 787 0.98 -13.83 41.83
CA MET A 787 1.36 -12.72 42.70
C MET A 787 2.19 -13.21 43.90
N ALA A 788 1.72 -14.23 44.62
CA ALA A 788 2.44 -14.76 45.79
C ALA A 788 3.85 -15.25 45.44
N LEU A 789 4.01 -15.95 44.31
CA LEU A 789 5.30 -16.43 43.81
C LEU A 789 6.24 -15.28 43.43
N LEU A 790 5.73 -14.23 42.80
CA LEU A 790 6.50 -13.04 42.41
C LEU A 790 6.91 -12.20 43.62
N THR A 791 6.08 -12.10 44.65
CA THR A 791 6.39 -11.32 45.86
C THR A 791 7.36 -12.07 46.79
N ASP A 792 7.12 -13.35 47.08
CA ASP A 792 7.81 -14.04 48.18
C ASP A 792 9.10 -14.78 47.76
N VAL A 793 9.17 -15.24 46.51
CA VAL A 793 10.21 -16.19 46.06
C VAL A 793 10.71 -15.96 44.63
N SER A 794 10.48 -14.77 44.06
CA SER A 794 10.86 -14.45 42.66
C SER A 794 12.33 -14.81 42.34
N GLY A 795 13.26 -14.56 43.25
CA GLY A 795 14.68 -14.87 43.10
C GLY A 795 15.01 -16.37 42.96
N ALA A 796 14.15 -17.27 43.45
CA ALA A 796 14.32 -18.72 43.38
C ALA A 796 13.79 -19.35 42.07
N LEU A 797 13.04 -18.58 41.27
CA LEU A 797 12.47 -19.02 40.00
C LEU A 797 13.40 -18.74 38.82
N ARG A 798 13.40 -19.64 37.83
CA ARG A 798 14.02 -19.41 36.52
C ARG A 798 13.42 -18.15 35.86
N GLU A 799 14.27 -17.37 35.18
CA GLU A 799 13.86 -16.08 34.59
C GLU A 799 12.70 -16.23 33.59
N SER A 800 12.67 -17.29 32.78
CA SER A 800 11.58 -17.53 31.83
C SER A 800 10.23 -17.72 32.53
N VAL A 801 10.17 -18.60 33.53
CA VAL A 801 8.96 -18.86 34.31
C VAL A 801 8.52 -17.61 35.07
N ARG A 802 9.48 -16.87 35.63
CA ARG A 802 9.20 -15.59 36.29
C ARG A 802 8.51 -14.62 35.34
N TRP A 803 8.93 -14.53 34.08
CA TRP A 803 8.27 -13.67 33.10
C TRP A 803 6.89 -14.17 32.70
N ASP A 804 6.72 -15.48 32.53
CA ASP A 804 5.42 -16.06 32.24
C ASP A 804 4.39 -15.75 33.34
N LEU A 805 4.81 -15.70 34.62
CA LEU A 805 3.93 -15.32 35.73
C LEU A 805 3.42 -13.87 35.62
N HIS A 806 4.22 -12.94 35.09
CA HIS A 806 3.75 -11.56 34.89
C HIS A 806 2.64 -11.47 33.82
N LEU A 807 2.68 -12.34 32.80
CA LEU A 807 1.66 -12.41 31.73
C LEU A 807 0.30 -12.94 32.23
N VAL A 808 0.27 -13.51 33.44
CA VAL A 808 -0.95 -14.03 34.09
C VAL A 808 -1.63 -12.97 34.95
N LEU A 809 -0.88 -11.98 35.42
CA LEU A 809 -1.42 -10.98 36.34
C LEU A 809 -2.53 -10.15 35.68
N PRO A 810 -3.54 -9.72 36.45
CA PRO A 810 -4.51 -8.75 35.96
C PRO A 810 -3.81 -7.47 35.47
N PRO A 811 -4.28 -6.83 34.39
CA PRO A 811 -3.64 -5.63 33.85
C PRO A 811 -3.43 -4.51 34.87
N GLU A 812 -4.35 -4.37 35.83
CA GLU A 812 -4.25 -3.41 36.94
C GLU A 812 -3.09 -3.71 37.89
N GLU A 813 -2.87 -4.98 38.25
CA GLU A 813 -1.77 -5.39 39.12
C GLU A 813 -0.42 -5.25 38.42
N LEU A 814 -0.34 -5.69 37.17
CA LEU A 814 0.86 -5.52 36.36
C LEU A 814 1.20 -4.04 36.15
N GLY A 815 0.17 -3.20 35.98
CA GLY A 815 0.30 -1.75 35.88
C GLY A 815 0.88 -1.13 37.15
N ARG A 816 0.40 -1.55 38.32
CA ARG A 816 0.96 -1.14 39.62
C ARG A 816 2.43 -1.52 39.78
N LEU A 817 2.81 -2.75 39.44
CA LEU A 817 4.21 -3.19 39.49
C LEU A 817 5.11 -2.36 38.56
N ALA A 818 4.63 -2.05 37.35
CA ALA A 818 5.36 -1.21 36.40
C ALA A 818 5.51 0.24 36.91
N ALA A 819 4.45 0.82 37.48
CA ALA A 819 4.46 2.16 38.05
C ALA A 819 5.46 2.27 39.22
N ASP A 820 5.45 1.28 40.11
CA ASP A 820 6.40 1.20 41.23
C ASP A 820 7.85 1.03 40.75
N ALA A 821 8.09 0.19 39.75
CA ALA A 821 9.40 0.02 39.15
C ALA A 821 9.91 1.33 38.52
N LEU A 822 9.04 2.08 37.82
CA LEU A 822 9.37 3.39 37.26
C LEU A 822 9.75 4.40 38.34
N ARG A 823 8.95 4.51 39.40
CA ARG A 823 9.20 5.44 40.52
C ARG A 823 10.51 5.14 41.26
N ARG A 824 10.94 3.87 41.29
CA ARG A 824 12.20 3.43 41.90
C ARG A 824 13.40 3.47 40.94
N ASP A 825 13.20 3.85 39.68
CA ASP A 825 14.18 3.77 38.58
C ASP A 825 14.79 2.35 38.44
N ASP A 826 13.93 1.34 38.59
CA ASP A 826 14.29 -0.08 38.46
C ASP A 826 14.35 -0.47 36.97
N GLY A 827 15.41 -1.18 36.56
CA GLY A 827 15.57 -1.71 35.20
C GLY A 827 14.47 -2.69 34.76
N LEU A 828 13.68 -3.22 35.69
CA LEU A 828 12.49 -4.03 35.43
C LEU A 828 11.39 -3.26 34.68
N ALA A 829 11.30 -1.93 34.88
CA ALA A 829 10.20 -1.10 34.39
C ALA A 829 9.93 -1.26 32.89
N ASN A 830 10.97 -1.13 32.05
CA ASN A 830 10.83 -1.21 30.59
C ASN A 830 10.29 -2.58 30.13
N ARG A 831 10.71 -3.67 30.81
CA ARG A 831 10.22 -5.01 30.47
C ARG A 831 8.74 -5.17 30.83
N LEU A 832 8.31 -4.63 31.98
CA LEU A 832 6.91 -4.68 32.41
C LEU A 832 6.01 -3.84 31.48
N LEU A 833 6.47 -2.66 31.07
CA LEU A 833 5.77 -1.82 30.09
C LEU A 833 5.57 -2.54 28.76
N ALA A 834 6.61 -3.22 28.26
CA ALA A 834 6.58 -3.92 26.98
C ALA A 834 5.63 -5.14 26.94
N ILE A 835 5.39 -5.78 28.09
CA ILE A 835 4.48 -6.95 28.18
C ILE A 835 3.07 -6.59 28.67
N HIS A 836 2.84 -5.34 29.09
CA HIS A 836 1.54 -4.93 29.60
C HIS A 836 0.47 -5.02 28.49
N PRO A 837 -0.63 -5.76 28.71
CA PRO A 837 -1.63 -5.97 27.68
C PRO A 837 -2.57 -4.76 27.56
N GLY A 838 -2.75 -4.27 26.33
CA GLY A 838 -3.79 -3.29 26.01
C GLY A 838 -3.45 -1.87 26.50
N GLN A 839 -4.46 -1.15 26.99
CA GLN A 839 -4.29 0.21 27.48
C GLN A 839 -3.77 0.20 28.91
N TRP A 840 -2.80 1.08 29.20
CA TRP A 840 -2.26 1.24 30.54
C TRP A 840 -3.31 1.83 31.48
N PRO A 841 -3.44 1.29 32.71
CA PRO A 841 -4.25 1.89 33.77
C PRO A 841 -3.85 3.33 34.08
N GLU A 842 -4.74 4.06 34.75
CA GLU A 842 -4.52 5.47 35.12
C GLU A 842 -3.25 5.66 35.94
N GLU A 843 -3.03 4.83 36.97
CA GLU A 843 -1.85 4.93 37.83
C GLU A 843 -0.53 4.78 37.05
N LEU A 844 -0.46 3.80 36.15
CA LEU A 844 0.71 3.57 35.30
C LEU A 844 0.90 4.73 34.32
N SER A 845 -0.18 5.21 33.71
CA SER A 845 -0.14 6.32 32.76
C SER A 845 0.37 7.60 33.40
N VAL A 846 -0.04 7.90 34.64
CA VAL A 846 0.47 9.01 35.44
C VAL A 846 1.96 8.83 35.74
N ALA A 847 2.37 7.66 36.24
CA ALA A 847 3.78 7.39 36.56
C ALA A 847 4.69 7.50 35.32
N VAL A 848 4.24 7.03 34.16
CA VAL A 848 4.97 7.19 32.90
C VAL A 848 5.05 8.67 32.49
N LEU A 849 3.96 9.42 32.60
CA LEU A 849 3.95 10.85 32.26
C LEU A 849 4.89 11.66 33.16
N GLU A 850 4.88 11.40 34.48
CA GLU A 850 5.81 11.99 35.44
C GLU A 850 7.26 11.65 35.09
N THR A 851 7.52 10.39 34.73
CA THR A 851 8.84 9.92 34.30
C THR A 851 9.29 10.61 33.02
N ILE A 852 8.41 10.76 32.02
CA ILE A 852 8.67 11.50 30.77
C ILE A 852 9.00 12.96 31.10
N ALA A 853 8.20 13.62 31.94
CA ALA A 853 8.40 15.01 32.34
C ALA A 853 9.71 15.23 33.10
N HIS A 854 10.11 14.27 33.93
CA HIS A 854 11.39 14.29 34.64
C HIS A 854 12.55 14.12 33.66
N ARG A 855 12.57 13.01 32.90
CA ARG A 855 13.63 12.64 31.96
C ARG A 855 13.84 13.69 30.86
N ALA A 856 12.77 14.30 30.36
CA ALA A 856 12.87 15.39 29.39
C ALA A 856 13.69 16.59 29.89
N ARG A 857 13.72 16.83 31.22
CA ARG A 857 14.49 17.90 31.85
C ARG A 857 15.88 17.45 32.30
N THR A 858 16.01 16.23 32.81
CA THR A 858 17.22 15.77 33.52
C THR A 858 18.14 14.87 32.69
N ASP A 859 17.63 14.12 31.71
CA ASP A 859 18.43 13.14 30.99
C ASP A 859 19.51 13.81 30.13
N ARG A 860 20.70 13.19 30.11
CA ARG A 860 21.82 13.58 29.24
C ARG A 860 21.65 13.12 27.79
N HIS A 861 20.88 12.05 27.56
CA HIS A 861 20.66 11.46 26.24
C HIS A 861 19.18 11.17 26.01
N SER A 862 18.68 11.41 24.80
CA SER A 862 17.25 11.35 24.49
C SER A 862 16.72 9.99 24.05
N TRP A 863 17.57 8.95 23.95
CA TRP A 863 17.16 7.65 23.41
C TRP A 863 16.18 6.90 24.33
N GLN A 864 16.43 6.86 25.65
CA GLN A 864 15.54 6.25 26.65
C GLN A 864 14.18 6.93 26.71
N LEU A 865 14.19 8.27 26.72
CA LEU A 865 12.97 9.08 26.62
C LEU A 865 12.22 8.80 25.30
N GLY A 866 12.95 8.62 24.21
CA GLY A 866 12.41 8.28 22.91
C GLY A 866 11.70 6.92 22.88
N GLU A 867 12.28 5.89 23.49
CA GLU A 867 11.64 4.57 23.62
C GLU A 867 10.38 4.64 24.50
N LEU A 868 10.47 5.29 25.67
CA LEU A 868 9.33 5.42 26.57
C LEU A 868 8.17 6.18 25.92
N CYS A 869 8.46 7.26 25.17
CA CYS A 869 7.46 7.97 24.38
C CYS A 869 6.84 7.11 23.27
N ARG A 870 7.59 6.16 22.68
CA ARG A 870 7.04 5.24 21.67
C ARG A 870 6.09 4.21 22.28
N GLU A 871 6.49 3.58 23.37
CA GLU A 871 5.65 2.62 24.11
C GLU A 871 4.37 3.30 24.62
N ALA A 872 4.51 4.49 25.22
CA ALA A 872 3.38 5.31 25.65
C ALA A 872 2.45 5.66 24.49
N GLY A 873 3.00 5.90 23.30
CA GLY A 873 2.20 6.18 22.11
C GLY A 873 1.21 5.07 21.78
N LEU A 874 1.53 3.81 22.07
CA LEU A 874 0.70 2.65 21.75
C LEU A 874 -0.23 2.19 22.89
N ALA A 875 0.19 2.40 24.14
CA ALA A 875 -0.50 1.83 25.30
C ALA A 875 -1.13 2.87 26.24
N MET A 876 -0.61 4.10 26.30
CA MET A 876 -1.25 5.15 27.11
C MET A 876 -2.66 5.45 26.57
N PRO A 877 -3.66 5.68 27.45
CA PRO A 877 -5.01 6.03 27.03
C PRO A 877 -4.99 7.31 26.17
N PRO A 878 -5.68 7.34 25.01
CA PRO A 878 -5.65 8.50 24.11
C PRO A 878 -6.14 9.80 24.75
N ALA A 879 -6.96 9.73 25.81
CA ALA A 879 -7.44 10.89 26.57
C ALA A 879 -6.30 11.76 27.17
N TYR A 880 -5.08 11.22 27.29
CA TYR A 880 -3.90 11.98 27.73
C TYR A 880 -3.31 12.90 26.66
N ALA A 881 -3.82 12.87 25.42
CA ALA A 881 -3.29 13.67 24.30
C ALA A 881 -3.12 15.16 24.63
N ASP A 882 -4.14 15.79 25.21
CA ASP A 882 -4.13 17.21 25.60
C ASP A 882 -3.10 17.49 26.71
N LEU A 883 -3.01 16.61 27.71
CA LEU A 883 -2.06 16.77 28.82
C LEU A 883 -0.61 16.66 28.33
N VAL A 884 -0.30 15.67 27.47
CA VAL A 884 1.03 15.53 26.86
C VAL A 884 1.32 16.69 25.90
N GLY A 885 0.31 17.17 25.17
CA GLY A 885 0.42 18.35 24.30
C GLY A 885 0.83 19.60 25.08
N ARG A 886 0.19 19.85 26.23
CA ARG A 886 0.58 20.95 27.14
C ARG A 886 1.99 20.78 27.68
N LEU A 887 2.38 19.57 28.08
CA LEU A 887 3.74 19.29 28.54
C LEU A 887 4.78 19.58 27.44
N ALA A 888 4.53 19.16 26.20
CA ALA A 888 5.41 19.42 25.08
C ALA A 888 5.57 20.93 24.82
N LEU A 889 4.48 21.71 24.88
CA LEU A 889 4.52 23.17 24.74
C LEU A 889 5.29 23.86 25.88
N GLN A 890 5.13 23.39 27.11
CA GLN A 890 5.89 23.90 28.25
C GLN A 890 7.39 23.63 28.09
N LEU A 891 7.77 22.41 27.71
CA LEU A 891 9.17 22.03 27.50
C LEU A 891 9.83 22.80 26.33
N ASP A 892 9.06 23.18 25.30
CA ASP A 892 9.55 24.00 24.18
C ASP A 892 9.82 25.46 24.59
N GLN A 893 9.16 25.94 25.64
CA GLN A 893 9.37 27.28 26.22
C GLN A 893 10.51 27.32 27.24
N GLU A 894 10.86 26.18 27.84
CA GLU A 894 12.03 26.03 28.71
C GLU A 894 13.34 26.04 27.86
N PRO A 895 14.52 26.38 28.43
CA PRO A 895 15.81 26.22 27.74
C PRO A 895 16.23 24.74 27.66
N ALA A 896 15.29 23.86 27.27
CA ALA A 896 15.50 22.43 27.10
C ALA A 896 16.17 22.13 25.75
N ASP A 897 16.83 20.99 25.67
CA ASP A 897 17.41 20.54 24.40
C ASP A 897 16.27 20.11 23.46
N PRO A 898 16.16 20.66 22.23
CA PRO A 898 15.16 20.25 21.26
C PRO A 898 15.11 18.73 20.99
N SER A 899 16.23 18.02 21.20
CA SER A 899 16.32 16.56 21.09
C SER A 899 15.46 15.81 22.12
N ARG A 900 15.10 16.46 23.24
CA ARG A 900 14.26 15.94 24.33
C ARG A 900 12.80 16.39 24.24
N VAL A 901 12.54 17.56 23.64
CA VAL A 901 11.17 18.06 23.37
C VAL A 901 10.50 17.25 22.24
N ARG A 902 11.26 16.91 21.20
CA ARG A 902 10.74 16.24 20.02
C ARG A 902 10.02 14.91 20.31
N PRO A 903 10.58 13.96 21.10
CA PRO A 903 9.89 12.72 21.46
C PRO A 903 8.54 12.94 22.16
N VAL A 904 8.45 13.92 23.07
CA VAL A 904 7.20 14.24 23.80
C VAL A 904 6.16 14.82 22.84
N ALA A 905 6.58 15.70 21.92
CA ALA A 905 5.70 16.22 20.89
C ALA A 905 5.25 15.15 19.88
N ASP A 906 6.11 14.16 19.57
CA ASP A 906 5.77 12.99 18.75
C ASP A 906 4.72 12.12 19.48
N LEU A 907 4.88 11.88 20.80
CA LEU A 907 3.89 11.18 21.62
C LEU A 907 2.52 11.88 21.60
N ALA A 908 2.47 13.21 21.81
CA ALA A 908 1.22 13.97 21.76
C ALA A 908 0.49 13.80 20.41
N ARG A 909 1.23 13.86 19.30
CA ARG A 909 0.67 13.63 17.96
C ARG A 909 0.13 12.21 17.80
N THR A 910 0.86 11.21 18.29
CA THR A 910 0.42 9.82 18.26
C THR A 910 -0.86 9.61 19.07
N LEU A 911 -0.94 10.15 20.29
CA LEU A 911 -2.14 10.01 21.12
C LEU A 911 -3.35 10.71 20.49
N THR A 912 -3.15 11.91 19.94
CA THR A 912 -4.21 12.62 19.20
C THR A 912 -4.68 11.82 17.99
N PHE A 913 -3.74 11.27 17.20
CA PHE A 913 -4.05 10.40 16.07
C PHE A 913 -4.92 9.21 16.50
N ARG A 914 -4.52 8.54 17.59
CA ARG A 914 -5.24 7.38 18.12
C ARG A 914 -6.62 7.76 18.64
N GLN A 915 -6.74 8.92 19.29
CA GLN A 915 -8.02 9.41 19.78
C GLN A 915 -8.99 9.65 18.63
N GLU A 916 -8.59 10.44 17.62
CA GLU A 916 -9.38 10.69 16.42
C GLU A 916 -9.77 9.38 15.72
N MET A 917 -8.79 8.49 15.53
CA MET A 917 -8.97 7.19 14.89
C MET A 917 -10.02 6.33 15.58
N LEU A 918 -10.02 6.28 16.91
CA LEU A 918 -10.98 5.49 17.69
C LEU A 918 -12.34 6.19 17.74
N ASP A 919 -12.38 7.52 17.82
CA ASP A 919 -13.61 8.31 17.81
C ASP A 919 -14.37 8.16 16.48
N GLU A 920 -13.66 8.08 15.34
CA GLU A 920 -14.24 7.80 14.02
C GLU A 920 -14.96 6.44 13.92
N LEU A 921 -14.63 5.50 14.81
CA LEU A 921 -15.20 4.16 14.87
C LEU A 921 -16.25 3.98 15.98
N LYS A 922 -16.46 4.99 16.86
CA LYS A 922 -17.51 4.94 17.88
C LYS A 922 -18.91 5.03 17.25
N PRO A 923 -19.92 4.32 17.78
CA PRO A 923 -21.30 4.49 17.35
C PRO A 923 -21.68 5.98 17.47
N ALA A 924 -22.40 6.52 16.49
CA ALA A 924 -22.95 7.86 16.63
C ALA A 924 -23.92 7.84 17.83
N SER A 925 -23.56 8.56 18.89
CA SER A 925 -24.36 8.72 20.11
C SER A 925 -25.60 9.54 19.88
#